data_AF-A0A1V9YTM8-F1
#
_entry.id   AF-A0A1V9YTM8-F1
#
_cell.length_a   1.000
_cell.length_b   1.000
_cell.length_c   1.000
_cell.angle_alpha   90.00
_cell.angle_beta   90.00
_cell.angle_gamma   90.00
#
_symmetry.space_group_name_H-M   'P 1'
#
loop_
_entity.id
_entity.type
_entity.pdbx_description
1 polymer ?
#
loop_
_entity_poly.entity_id
_entity_poly.type
_entity_poly.pdbx_seq_one_letter_code
_entity_poly.pdbx_strand_id
1 'polypeptide(L)'
;MSSNYSRNSKIWLFDEADLMKVPDTTMATLDSSDYEITSKVADYEQGTDDQYFTGDALREGGALDLHSREAIGILGQYAAVGMVYGCLPALVYPVYVKYLNYDGYQSASYTVLVTLCWSFKVFLGMLTDCFPIGGYKRRPYMVIGWVICIISLCLMAFKPFPDSYIGKGLAGTSPHDITKIRGGNFSALTPDQVAMVNKNAPETGVYWILLSTLASFGYMMSDVAADAMVVQYAQREPIYIRGRIQSAIYSVRYACSMIPLLVIGVCMNGQQYDGSFNWSISPNIIFAMLIFPCIFAIWCTLFLVVEERDVKPYFWSYMQSLWSLMCRRVTWQICAFRFFSNFFYNFDSTVTLIIPSLWANVQPLTKSIFSVLNAMITSFAIYVCGRYGLNWNWRSTIAITTLCVMLIDSSVIMMTIWGVVRNQYFFTTSLLPDSLPAGIRFIISGYCAVEIADIGNEGMVFGLVTTIVNLATPFSTVCYKFIDSYFTLSSQDLAADTNSVRWSVTYSYFVAYAFKLISLSFLVLLPPQKAAVQKLKRTGGSSRKAAIILTAGFIIALLFSIITNIMALYPQTSCYRIAGGNGYPVVKNNVTICEEPGHKVWLFDEADLTRQHNNSINESPSMYAQALQTKNEFDDKDDNGFLPDGAIREGGALELTSREAIGLLGQYASVGVIYGCLPALAYPVYVKYMNFTGYQAASYTVLVTLCWSFKVFLGMITDCFPIGGYKRRPYMIIGWAICCSCMCLMAFVPFPDPYISKTLGKLPAATISKVRGGDFSNLTAAQKEMVNINVADSSNYWILLSTLGSFGYMLADVAADAMVVEYAHREPIHIRGRLQSAIYSVRYACSMIPLLVVGVCMNGPEYDGSFNWSMGPNLIFGMLIFPCAFAIWAVIFLVVEERGVKPYFWSYLQNLWHLLRLRVMWQICAFRFFSNFFYNFDSTVTLIIPSIWATVQPLTKSVFAVLNAMLVAIAIYICGRYGLNWNWRITIALTTIGVMIIDGTILALTTWNIIRNEFFFTSTLLPDSLPSGIRFIVSGYCAVEIADIGNEGVVFGLVTTIVNLATPFSTVCYKFADSYFELTSADLVRDTNDVRWSVTYSYIFAYSFKLVSFAFLPLLPPQKAAVQKLKRTGRSSSRAATAVVVVFFGALTFSVVTNIMALFPQTSCYRIAGGSGTPTIKDNITICG
;
A
#
# COMPACT_ATOMS: atom_id res chain seq x y z
N MET A 1 -54.55 28.99 -19.64
CA MET A 1 -55.26 28.19 -18.61
C MET A 1 -54.35 27.05 -18.15
N SER A 2 -54.51 26.62 -16.89
CA SER A 2 -53.96 25.40 -16.25
C SER A 2 -52.45 25.10 -16.39
N SER A 3 -51.77 25.23 -15.26
CA SER A 3 -50.54 24.51 -14.91
C SER A 3 -50.75 22.99 -14.80
N ASN A 4 -49.70 22.23 -15.10
CA ASN A 4 -49.39 20.85 -14.69
C ASN A 4 -47.95 20.61 -15.20
N TYR A 5 -46.92 20.33 -14.41
CA TYR A 5 -46.79 19.35 -13.33
C TYR A 5 -45.66 19.73 -12.35
N SER A 6 -45.81 19.37 -11.07
CA SER A 6 -44.69 18.83 -10.26
C SER A 6 -45.23 18.08 -9.05
N ARG A 7 -44.83 16.81 -8.90
CA ARG A 7 -44.99 16.04 -7.64
C ARG A 7 -43.76 15.15 -7.42
N ASN A 8 -42.73 15.73 -6.82
CA ASN A 8 -41.62 15.05 -6.12
C ASN A 8 -40.78 16.13 -5.40
N SER A 9 -40.19 15.90 -4.22
CA SER A 9 -40.40 14.82 -3.23
C SER A 9 -40.07 15.37 -1.82
N LYS A 10 -40.40 14.64 -0.74
CA LYS A 10 -39.94 14.97 0.62
C LYS A 10 -39.63 13.70 1.41
N ILE A 11 -38.49 13.69 2.11
CA ILE A 11 -38.08 12.61 3.03
C ILE A 11 -38.23 13.14 4.46
N TRP A 12 -38.91 12.37 5.30
CA TRP A 12 -39.23 12.68 6.69
C TRP A 12 -38.14 12.10 7.62
N LEU A 13 -37.52 12.91 8.49
CA LEU A 13 -36.83 12.44 9.72
C LEU A 13 -36.28 13.54 10.66
N PHE A 14 -36.27 14.82 10.26
CA PHE A 14 -36.08 15.98 11.14
C PHE A 14 -36.89 17.16 10.62
N ASP A 15 -37.31 18.05 11.52
CA ASP A 15 -38.03 19.28 11.19
C ASP A 15 -37.03 20.40 10.86
N GLU A 16 -37.26 21.15 9.78
CA GLU A 16 -36.36 22.22 9.33
C GLU A 16 -36.31 23.40 10.32
N ALA A 17 -37.29 23.49 11.23
CA ALA A 17 -37.35 24.47 12.32
C ALA A 17 -36.16 24.41 13.31
N ASP A 18 -35.46 23.27 13.43
CA ASP A 18 -34.25 23.12 14.27
C ASP A 18 -33.02 23.88 13.70
N LEU A 19 -33.13 24.49 12.50
CA LEU A 19 -32.10 25.30 11.84
C LEU A 19 -32.40 26.81 11.89
N MET A 20 -32.86 27.33 13.03
CA MET A 20 -33.09 28.78 13.17
C MET A 20 -31.82 29.62 13.00
N LYS A 21 -31.96 30.72 12.26
CA LYS A 21 -31.00 31.85 12.25
C LYS A 21 -31.04 32.55 13.60
N VAL A 22 -29.88 32.91 14.15
CA VAL A 22 -29.81 33.90 15.24
C VAL A 22 -29.79 35.30 14.60
N PRO A 23 -30.56 36.29 15.10
CA PRO A 23 -30.55 37.65 14.56
C PRO A 23 -29.32 38.44 14.99
N ASP A 24 -28.89 39.40 14.16
CA ASP A 24 -27.90 40.39 14.51
C ASP A 24 -28.41 41.31 15.64
N THR A 25 -27.73 41.38 16.79
CA THR A 25 -27.74 42.56 17.68
C THR A 25 -26.68 42.46 18.79
N THR A 26 -26.26 43.62 19.30
CA THR A 26 -25.35 43.85 20.45
C THR A 26 -23.87 43.49 20.26
N MET A 27 -23.18 44.31 19.47
CA MET A 27 -21.78 44.65 19.77
C MET A 27 -21.74 45.34 21.14
N ALA A 28 -20.96 44.81 22.07
CA ALA A 28 -20.58 45.51 23.31
C ALA A 28 -19.07 45.73 23.27
N THR A 29 -18.65 46.98 23.49
CA THR A 29 -17.28 47.47 23.35
C THR A 29 -16.34 46.87 24.40
N LEU A 30 -15.24 46.26 23.94
CA LEU A 30 -14.03 46.03 24.73
C LEU A 30 -12.80 46.44 23.90
N ASP A 31 -11.72 46.76 24.62
CA ASP A 31 -10.78 47.82 24.24
C ASP A 31 -9.90 47.57 23.01
N SER A 32 -9.52 48.66 22.36
CA SER A 32 -8.79 48.67 21.08
C SER A 32 -7.27 48.72 21.27
N SER A 33 -6.64 47.61 21.65
CA SER A 33 -5.21 47.38 21.43
C SER A 33 -4.78 45.92 21.64
N ASP A 34 -5.10 45.01 20.70
CA ASP A 34 -4.23 43.87 20.36
C ASP A 34 -4.72 43.11 19.11
N TYR A 35 -3.87 43.08 18.08
CA TYR A 35 -3.89 42.19 16.90
C TYR A 35 -5.20 42.01 16.09
N GLU A 36 -5.46 42.95 15.17
CA GLU A 36 -6.24 42.67 13.95
C GLU A 36 -5.44 41.80 12.95
N ILE A 37 -5.87 40.56 12.69
CA ILE A 37 -5.87 39.98 11.32
C ILE A 37 -7.09 39.05 11.15
N THR A 38 -8.16 39.57 10.56
CA THR A 38 -9.19 38.78 9.87
C THR A 38 -9.62 39.50 8.59
N SER A 39 -9.38 38.91 7.42
CA SER A 39 -9.86 39.43 6.13
C SER A 39 -9.85 38.31 5.06
N LYS A 40 -10.90 38.10 4.26
CA LYS A 40 -12.29 38.56 4.38
C LYS A 40 -13.24 37.45 3.91
N VAL A 41 -14.46 37.46 4.42
CA VAL A 41 -15.66 37.11 3.64
C VAL A 41 -16.17 38.43 3.04
N ALA A 42 -16.78 38.38 1.85
CA ALA A 42 -17.21 39.53 1.04
C ALA A 42 -16.03 40.30 0.37
N ASP A 43 -16.15 40.85 -0.84
CA ASP A 43 -17.37 41.42 -1.45
C ASP A 43 -17.86 40.72 -2.73
N TYR A 44 -19.08 41.10 -3.11
CA TYR A 44 -19.91 40.59 -4.20
C TYR A 44 -19.83 41.52 -5.42
N GLU A 45 -20.17 41.03 -6.61
CA GLU A 45 -21.06 41.79 -7.49
C GLU A 45 -21.90 40.90 -8.42
N GLN A 46 -23.02 41.42 -8.92
CA GLN A 46 -24.13 40.67 -9.52
C GLN A 46 -24.05 40.67 -11.06
N GLY A 47 -24.51 39.59 -11.70
CA GLY A 47 -24.56 39.48 -13.17
C GLY A 47 -25.40 38.31 -13.70
N THR A 48 -26.73 38.47 -13.62
CA THR A 48 -27.80 37.84 -14.46
C THR A 48 -27.81 36.32 -14.76
N ASP A 49 -28.93 35.70 -14.36
CA ASP A 49 -29.54 34.42 -14.77
C ASP A 49 -28.81 33.07 -14.45
N ASP A 50 -29.38 32.34 -13.47
CA ASP A 50 -28.84 31.23 -12.66
C ASP A 50 -29.04 29.80 -13.24
N GLN A 51 -28.37 28.79 -12.67
CA GLN A 51 -28.47 27.36 -13.00
C GLN A 51 -28.68 26.44 -11.76
N TYR A 52 -29.53 26.83 -10.81
CA TYR A 52 -30.02 26.06 -9.64
C TYR A 52 -28.99 25.74 -8.53
N PHE A 53 -29.08 26.48 -7.42
CA PHE A 53 -28.24 26.31 -6.21
C PHE A 53 -28.93 25.55 -5.06
N THR A 54 -28.14 25.00 -4.12
CA THR A 54 -28.63 24.19 -2.97
C THR A 54 -27.84 24.42 -1.67
N GLY A 55 -28.44 24.08 -0.51
CA GLY A 55 -27.92 24.43 0.83
C GLY A 55 -27.80 23.31 1.88
N ASP A 56 -28.54 22.19 1.80
CA ASP A 56 -28.23 20.97 2.60
C ASP A 56 -27.06 20.18 1.99
N ALA A 57 -26.79 20.38 0.70
CA ALA A 57 -25.42 20.42 0.20
C ALA A 57 -24.69 21.49 1.04
N LEU A 58 -23.95 21.08 2.10
CA LEU A 58 -24.13 21.65 3.46
C LEU A 58 -23.71 23.12 3.67
N ARG A 59 -23.02 23.67 2.68
CA ARG A 59 -23.44 24.90 2.00
C ARG A 59 -22.89 24.80 0.57
N GLU A 60 -23.65 25.34 -0.38
CA GLU A 60 -23.38 25.32 -1.82
C GLU A 60 -23.50 23.94 -2.52
N GLY A 61 -24.09 23.93 -3.72
CA GLY A 61 -24.33 22.73 -4.53
C GLY A 61 -23.12 22.23 -5.33
N GLY A 62 -23.10 20.93 -5.66
CA GLY A 62 -22.01 20.27 -6.39
C GLY A 62 -22.45 18.94 -7.01
N ALA A 63 -22.89 19.00 -8.27
CA ALA A 63 -23.52 17.89 -9.01
C ALA A 63 -22.52 16.74 -9.31
N LEU A 64 -22.99 15.49 -9.17
CA LEU A 64 -22.08 14.44 -8.71
C LEU A 64 -22.43 13.00 -9.14
N ASP A 65 -21.71 12.49 -10.14
CA ASP A 65 -22.43 11.74 -11.18
C ASP A 65 -21.65 10.77 -12.12
N LEU A 66 -22.43 9.83 -12.66
CA LEU A 66 -22.13 8.72 -13.57
C LEU A 66 -22.82 8.75 -14.98
N HIS A 67 -23.72 9.70 -15.33
CA HIS A 67 -24.34 9.84 -16.67
C HIS A 67 -24.20 11.17 -17.49
N SER A 68 -23.89 12.34 -16.89
CA SER A 68 -24.09 13.71 -17.44
C SER A 68 -22.82 14.50 -17.90
N ARG A 69 -22.58 15.77 -17.48
CA ARG A 69 -21.47 16.68 -17.91
C ARG A 69 -20.98 17.73 -16.87
N GLU A 70 -19.79 17.56 -16.28
CA GLU A 70 -18.99 18.53 -15.46
C GLU A 70 -17.52 18.04 -15.22
N ALA A 71 -17.13 17.49 -14.05
CA ALA A 71 -15.93 16.65 -13.84
C ALA A 71 -16.17 15.46 -12.85
N ILE A 72 -15.46 14.32 -12.99
CA ILE A 72 -16.08 12.99 -13.20
C ILE A 72 -16.25 12.02 -12.01
N GLY A 73 -17.00 12.44 -10.99
CA GLY A 73 -17.64 11.56 -9.99
C GLY A 73 -16.65 10.78 -9.12
N ILE A 74 -17.03 9.69 -8.42
CA ILE A 74 -16.24 9.03 -7.34
C ILE A 74 -15.76 7.67 -7.82
N LEU A 75 -14.80 7.64 -8.75
CA LEU A 75 -14.31 6.38 -9.28
C LEU A 75 -12.93 6.56 -9.95
N GLY A 76 -11.88 6.62 -9.13
CA GLY A 76 -10.50 6.82 -9.61
C GLY A 76 -9.34 5.96 -9.06
N GLN A 77 -9.32 5.43 -7.81
CA GLN A 77 -8.45 4.38 -7.17
C GLN A 77 -9.07 3.02 -6.57
N TYR A 78 -9.81 2.17 -7.32
CA TYR A 78 -9.98 0.70 -7.22
C TYR A 78 -10.04 -0.20 -8.55
N ALA A 79 -9.53 0.21 -9.77
CA ALA A 79 -8.93 -0.35 -11.10
C ALA A 79 -7.38 -0.65 -11.53
N ALA A 80 -6.34 -0.75 -10.65
CA ALA A 80 -4.95 -1.22 -10.86
C ALA A 80 -4.14 -1.75 -9.66
N VAL A 81 -4.48 -1.50 -8.38
CA VAL A 81 -3.92 -2.17 -7.17
C VAL A 81 -3.67 -3.65 -7.47
N GLY A 82 -2.43 -4.05 -7.72
CA GLY A 82 -2.16 -5.32 -8.40
C GLY A 82 -1.14 -6.23 -7.72
N MET A 83 -0.09 -5.69 -7.10
CA MET A 83 1.19 -6.40 -7.04
C MET A 83 1.86 -6.67 -5.65
N VAL A 84 1.25 -6.33 -4.48
CA VAL A 84 1.53 -6.69 -3.04
C VAL A 84 1.05 -5.61 -2.04
N TYR A 85 0.64 -6.03 -0.83
CA TYR A 85 0.21 -5.20 0.30
C TYR A 85 0.87 -5.67 1.62
N GLY A 86 0.70 -4.88 2.68
CA GLY A 86 1.01 -5.20 4.07
C GLY A 86 0.10 -6.22 4.72
N CYS A 87 -0.18 -7.31 3.99
CA CYS A 87 -0.50 -8.60 4.55
C CYS A 87 0.50 -9.63 4.04
N LEU A 88 1.78 -9.25 3.88
CA LEU A 88 2.89 -10.16 3.52
C LEU A 88 2.89 -11.51 4.29
N PRO A 89 2.44 -11.55 5.54
CA PRO A 89 1.82 -12.69 6.25
C PRO A 89 0.72 -13.53 5.57
N ALA A 90 0.52 -13.43 4.26
CA ALA A 90 -0.14 -14.48 3.47
C ALA A 90 0.69 -14.97 2.26
N LEU A 91 1.96 -14.57 2.20
CA LEU A 91 3.04 -15.41 1.70
C LEU A 91 3.65 -16.21 2.86
N VAL A 92 3.66 -15.69 4.10
CA VAL A 92 3.81 -16.56 5.29
C VAL A 92 2.52 -17.43 5.32
N TYR A 93 1.50 -18.33 5.42
CA TYR A 93 1.35 -19.81 5.53
C TYR A 93 1.95 -20.57 4.30
N PRO A 94 1.92 -20.10 3.03
CA PRO A 94 2.27 -20.95 1.87
C PRO A 94 3.73 -20.93 1.37
N VAL A 95 4.48 -19.84 1.56
CA VAL A 95 5.92 -19.72 1.24
C VAL A 95 6.78 -20.03 2.46
N TYR A 96 6.21 -19.74 3.63
CA TYR A 96 6.65 -20.22 4.92
C TYR A 96 5.76 -21.42 5.24
N VAL A 97 5.45 -21.74 6.50
CA VAL A 97 4.76 -22.97 6.98
C VAL A 97 4.70 -24.12 5.97
N LYS A 98 3.73 -24.17 5.04
CA LYS A 98 3.54 -25.21 4.00
C LYS A 98 4.78 -25.47 3.15
N TYR A 99 5.60 -24.47 2.88
CA TYR A 99 6.94 -24.68 2.32
C TYR A 99 8.02 -24.58 3.40
N LEU A 100 8.05 -23.50 4.20
CA LEU A 100 9.10 -23.22 5.20
C LEU A 100 8.60 -22.58 6.50
N ASN A 101 8.00 -23.37 7.40
CA ASN A 101 8.07 -23.16 8.86
C ASN A 101 7.28 -22.01 9.52
N TYR A 102 7.15 -22.10 10.85
CA TYR A 102 6.89 -21.05 11.86
C TYR A 102 5.51 -20.91 12.58
N ASP A 103 5.57 -20.29 13.76
CA ASP A 103 4.61 -20.30 14.88
C ASP A 103 3.16 -19.84 14.68
N GLY A 104 2.28 -20.45 15.48
CA GLY A 104 0.91 -20.05 15.79
C GLY A 104 0.70 -19.45 17.19
N TYR A 105 1.53 -19.71 18.22
CA TYR A 105 1.33 -19.13 19.57
C TYR A 105 1.99 -17.75 19.73
N GLN A 106 3.24 -17.57 19.30
CA GLN A 106 3.81 -16.25 19.00
C GLN A 106 3.11 -15.61 17.79
N SER A 107 2.59 -16.43 16.86
CA SER A 107 1.70 -16.13 15.70
C SER A 107 2.14 -15.09 14.67
N ALA A 108 2.97 -14.12 15.04
CA ALA A 108 2.91 -12.82 14.42
C ALA A 108 4.19 -11.96 14.35
N SER A 109 5.40 -12.37 14.74
CA SER A 109 6.63 -11.63 14.33
C SER A 109 6.64 -11.33 12.81
N TYR A 110 5.97 -12.18 12.02
CA TYR A 110 5.64 -12.00 10.62
C TYR A 110 4.20 -11.49 10.36
N THR A 111 3.21 -11.74 11.23
CA THR A 111 1.83 -11.20 11.08
C THR A 111 1.64 -9.78 11.62
N VAL A 112 2.67 -9.23 12.23
CA VAL A 112 2.91 -7.85 12.65
C VAL A 112 3.47 -7.00 11.52
N LEU A 113 3.85 -7.69 10.45
CA LEU A 113 3.88 -7.16 9.11
C LEU A 113 2.43 -6.88 8.57
N VAL A 114 1.39 -6.94 9.46
CA VAL A 114 0.04 -6.28 9.40
C VAL A 114 -0.29 -5.44 10.67
N THR A 115 0.65 -5.16 11.59
CA THR A 115 0.37 -4.32 12.79
C THR A 115 1.45 -3.27 13.06
N LEU A 116 2.40 -3.47 13.99
CA LEU A 116 3.56 -2.61 14.30
C LEU A 116 3.34 -1.11 14.08
N CYS A 117 3.93 -0.56 13.02
CA CYS A 117 3.80 0.79 12.52
C CYS A 117 2.46 1.07 11.81
N TRP A 118 1.33 0.57 12.35
CA TRP A 118 0.01 1.13 12.08
C TRP A 118 -0.08 2.59 12.52
N SER A 119 0.75 3.00 13.47
CA SER A 119 0.82 4.32 14.10
C SER A 119 0.93 5.52 13.13
N PHE A 120 1.30 5.30 11.87
CA PHE A 120 1.79 6.37 11.00
C PHE A 120 0.72 7.12 10.22
N LYS A 121 -0.52 6.62 10.28
CA LYS A 121 -1.71 7.23 9.69
C LYS A 121 -2.11 8.60 10.26
N VAL A 122 -1.34 9.17 11.19
CA VAL A 122 -1.52 10.53 11.71
C VAL A 122 -0.35 11.48 11.37
N PHE A 123 0.88 10.96 11.25
CA PHE A 123 2.14 11.70 11.06
C PHE A 123 2.53 11.98 9.62
N LEU A 124 2.42 10.96 8.76
CA LEU A 124 2.55 11.12 7.31
C LEU A 124 1.13 10.75 6.50
N GLY A 125 -0.95 11.84 6.13
CA GLY A 125 -2.00 12.79 6.74
C GLY A 125 -1.65 14.27 7.05
N MET A 126 -1.36 14.61 8.31
CA MET A 126 -0.72 15.88 8.76
C MET A 126 0.34 16.48 7.79
N LEU A 127 1.31 15.71 7.25
CA LEU A 127 2.27 16.24 6.27
C LEU A 127 1.68 16.45 4.85
N THR A 128 0.42 16.09 4.62
CA THR A 128 -0.40 16.55 3.48
C THR A 128 -1.28 17.77 3.85
N ASP A 129 -1.12 18.30 5.09
CA ASP A 129 -1.96 19.31 5.79
C ASP A 129 -1.21 20.54 6.41
N CYS A 130 0.10 20.45 6.77
CA CYS A 130 0.86 21.56 7.41
C CYS A 130 1.84 22.37 6.52
N PHE A 131 2.86 21.72 5.94
CA PHE A 131 4.05 22.37 5.35
C PHE A 131 3.82 22.83 3.89
N PRO A 132 4.34 23.95 3.37
CA PRO A 132 3.70 24.75 2.31
C PRO A 132 3.51 24.16 0.91
N ILE A 133 3.99 22.95 0.63
CA ILE A 133 5.15 22.79 -0.28
C ILE A 133 4.86 22.84 -1.78
N GLY A 134 3.82 23.56 -2.22
CA GLY A 134 3.39 23.77 -3.61
C GLY A 134 1.96 24.29 -3.72
N GLY A 135 1.27 24.58 -2.61
CA GLY A 135 -0.16 24.91 -2.60
C GLY A 135 -1.09 23.71 -2.70
N TYR A 136 -0.88 22.74 -3.59
CA TYR A 136 -1.97 21.88 -4.07
C TYR A 136 -2.07 20.50 -3.37
N LYS A 137 -1.43 20.38 -2.18
CA LYS A 137 -1.77 19.54 -1.01
C LYS A 137 -2.12 18.07 -1.20
N ARG A 138 -3.27 17.87 -1.82
CA ARG A 138 -4.02 16.64 -1.91
C ARG A 138 -4.16 16.17 -3.33
N ARG A 139 -3.44 16.76 -4.29
CA ARG A 139 -3.76 16.63 -5.70
C ARG A 139 -2.58 16.48 -6.68
N PRO A 140 -1.32 16.81 -6.30
CA PRO A 140 -0.09 16.22 -6.96
C PRO A 140 1.15 15.14 -6.60
N TYR A 141 1.88 14.39 -5.65
CA TYR A 141 2.31 13.75 -4.29
C TYR A 141 1.70 12.56 -3.49
N MET A 142 1.19 11.52 -4.11
CA MET A 142 0.81 11.52 -5.49
C MET A 142 1.89 11.10 -6.49
N VAL A 143 2.47 11.95 -7.37
CA VAL A 143 3.42 11.49 -8.43
C VAL A 143 4.80 11.10 -7.88
N ILE A 144 4.72 10.01 -7.14
CA ILE A 144 5.30 9.57 -5.88
C ILE A 144 4.62 8.17 -5.71
N GLY A 145 4.75 7.44 -4.60
CA GLY A 145 3.95 6.22 -4.45
C GLY A 145 4.38 5.14 -5.44
N TRP A 146 3.59 4.78 -6.49
CA TRP A 146 4.15 4.09 -7.66
C TRP A 146 4.52 5.10 -8.74
N VAL A 147 5.79 5.12 -9.11
CA VAL A 147 6.44 3.91 -9.65
C VAL A 147 7.29 3.00 -8.69
N ILE A 148 7.23 3.12 -7.34
CA ILE A 148 7.67 2.07 -6.38
C ILE A 148 7.00 0.71 -6.48
N CYS A 149 5.77 0.52 -6.91
CA CYS A 149 5.30 -0.85 -7.22
C CYS A 149 6.01 -1.46 -8.45
N ILE A 150 7.06 -0.79 -8.92
CA ILE A 150 8.21 -1.32 -9.65
C ILE A 150 9.51 -1.09 -8.83
N ILE A 151 9.84 0.13 -8.29
CA ILE A 151 11.06 0.34 -7.44
C ILE A 151 11.07 -0.45 -6.08
N SER A 152 10.01 -1.18 -5.76
CA SER A 152 9.76 -1.91 -4.51
C SER A 152 8.92 -3.16 -4.67
N LEU A 153 8.43 -3.49 -5.86
CA LEU A 153 7.80 -4.80 -6.08
C LEU A 153 8.38 -5.54 -7.29
N CYS A 154 9.14 -4.92 -8.21
CA CYS A 154 9.78 -5.65 -9.30
C CYS A 154 11.12 -6.32 -8.90
N LEU A 155 11.34 -6.75 -7.65
CA LEU A 155 12.70 -7.14 -7.19
C LEU A 155 12.88 -8.38 -6.29
N MET A 156 11.98 -9.32 -5.96
CA MET A 156 10.64 -9.70 -6.36
C MET A 156 10.37 -10.20 -7.80
N ALA A 157 10.69 -9.51 -8.91
CA ALA A 157 10.21 -9.79 -10.31
C ALA A 157 10.43 -11.20 -10.92
N PHE A 158 11.14 -12.01 -10.17
CA PHE A 158 12.45 -12.46 -10.58
C PHE A 158 13.24 -13.11 -9.43
N LYS A 159 12.99 -12.81 -8.15
CA LYS A 159 13.74 -13.44 -7.05
C LYS A 159 13.27 -14.89 -6.80
N PRO A 160 13.83 -15.64 -5.81
CA PRO A 160 13.63 -17.08 -5.77
C PRO A 160 12.16 -17.44 -5.55
N PHE A 161 11.81 -18.67 -5.97
CA PHE A 161 11.12 -19.46 -4.97
C PHE A 161 12.14 -20.19 -4.10
N PRO A 162 11.86 -20.41 -2.81
CA PRO A 162 12.69 -21.24 -1.98
C PRO A 162 12.97 -22.62 -2.57
N ASP A 163 13.93 -23.27 -1.93
CA ASP A 163 13.94 -24.72 -1.79
C ASP A 163 13.30 -25.07 -0.45
N SER A 164 12.32 -25.95 -0.50
CA SER A 164 11.41 -26.23 0.61
C SER A 164 12.11 -26.77 1.85
N TYR A 165 11.42 -26.65 2.98
CA TYR A 165 11.72 -27.42 4.16
C TYR A 165 11.58 -28.93 3.90
N ILE A 166 10.60 -29.32 3.07
CA ILE A 166 10.48 -30.68 2.54
C ILE A 166 10.98 -30.73 1.10
N GLY A 167 12.19 -31.27 0.92
CA GLY A 167 12.77 -31.50 -0.39
C GLY A 167 11.90 -32.40 -1.27
N LYS A 168 12.00 -32.21 -2.59
CA LYS A 168 11.18 -32.95 -3.58
C LYS A 168 11.40 -34.47 -3.56
N GLY A 169 12.46 -34.95 -2.90
CA GLY A 169 12.74 -36.38 -2.67
C GLY A 169 11.74 -37.08 -1.74
N LEU A 170 10.88 -36.34 -1.03
CA LEU A 170 9.80 -36.88 -0.17
C LEU A 170 8.42 -36.92 -0.90
N ALA A 171 8.41 -36.97 -2.23
CA ALA A 171 7.22 -36.91 -3.10
C ALA A 171 6.22 -38.10 -3.00
N GLY A 172 6.23 -38.83 -1.89
CA GLY A 172 5.28 -39.91 -1.57
C GLY A 172 5.13 -40.19 -0.07
N THR A 173 5.65 -39.32 0.80
CA THR A 173 5.57 -39.48 2.27
C THR A 173 4.17 -39.14 2.78
N SER A 174 3.64 -39.87 3.76
CA SER A 174 2.26 -39.64 4.24
C SER A 174 2.11 -38.23 4.84
N PRO A 175 0.94 -37.57 4.70
CA PRO A 175 0.70 -36.27 5.33
C PRO A 175 0.97 -36.26 6.84
N HIS A 176 0.77 -37.38 7.53
CA HIS A 176 1.03 -37.51 8.96
C HIS A 176 2.53 -37.51 9.30
N ASP A 177 3.35 -38.17 8.51
CA ASP A 177 4.80 -38.26 8.74
C ASP A 177 5.50 -36.98 8.27
N ILE A 178 5.00 -36.40 7.17
CA ILE A 178 5.21 -35.01 6.78
C ILE A 178 5.02 -34.12 8.02
N THR A 179 3.85 -34.12 8.69
CA THR A 179 3.59 -33.32 9.91
C THR A 179 4.58 -33.57 11.08
N LYS A 180 5.18 -34.77 11.22
CA LYS A 180 6.19 -35.06 12.27
C LYS A 180 7.60 -34.57 11.95
N ILE A 181 8.03 -34.73 10.69
CA ILE A 181 9.26 -34.10 10.15
C ILE A 181 9.13 -32.58 10.31
N ARG A 182 7.91 -32.11 10.07
CA ARG A 182 7.38 -30.78 10.35
C ARG A 182 7.09 -30.51 11.85
N GLY A 183 7.77 -31.20 12.75
CA GLY A 183 7.85 -30.89 14.18
C GLY A 183 9.27 -31.00 14.73
N GLY A 184 10.27 -31.22 13.87
CA GLY A 184 11.65 -31.51 14.28
C GLY A 184 11.91 -32.98 14.64
N ASN A 185 10.89 -33.86 14.61
CA ASN A 185 11.06 -35.28 14.92
C ASN A 185 11.44 -36.07 13.66
N PHE A 186 12.73 -36.39 13.56
CA PHE A 186 13.31 -37.14 12.45
C PHE A 186 13.20 -38.67 12.55
N SER A 187 12.63 -39.25 13.63
CA SER A 187 12.68 -40.70 13.90
C SER A 187 11.99 -41.60 12.85
N ALA A 188 11.26 -41.02 11.90
CA ALA A 188 10.57 -41.71 10.80
C ALA A 188 11.35 -41.72 9.47
N LEU A 189 12.58 -41.19 9.43
CA LEU A 189 13.41 -41.07 8.23
C LEU A 189 14.75 -41.83 8.38
N THR A 190 15.30 -42.31 7.26
CA THR A 190 16.71 -42.75 7.19
C THR A 190 17.67 -41.55 7.16
N PRO A 191 18.97 -41.71 7.50
CA PRO A 191 19.95 -40.61 7.49
C PRO A 191 20.01 -39.84 6.17
N ASP A 192 19.86 -40.52 5.03
CA ASP A 192 19.83 -39.91 3.70
C ASP A 192 18.55 -39.08 3.46
N GLN A 193 17.41 -39.50 4.03
CA GLN A 193 16.15 -38.75 3.95
C GLN A 193 16.15 -37.53 4.90
N VAL A 194 16.82 -37.61 6.05
CA VAL A 194 17.06 -36.47 6.95
C VAL A 194 17.83 -35.36 6.21
N ALA A 195 18.85 -35.72 5.43
CA ALA A 195 19.61 -34.78 4.60
C ALA A 195 18.76 -34.07 3.51
N MET A 196 17.63 -34.66 3.07
CA MET A 196 16.70 -34.03 2.12
C MET A 196 15.82 -32.93 2.75
N VAL A 197 15.87 -32.78 4.07
CA VAL A 197 15.24 -31.72 4.86
C VAL A 197 16.29 -30.64 5.17
N ASN A 198 17.04 -30.22 4.13
CA ASN A 198 18.41 -29.71 4.27
C ASN A 198 18.59 -28.39 5.08
N LYS A 199 18.81 -28.56 6.39
CA LYS A 199 19.29 -27.65 7.45
C LYS A 199 18.60 -26.28 7.70
N ASN A 200 18.21 -25.51 6.68
CA ASN A 200 18.11 -24.05 6.84
C ASN A 200 16.74 -23.44 6.54
N ALA A 201 15.86 -23.53 7.54
CA ALA A 201 15.01 -22.42 7.98
C ALA A 201 15.43 -21.81 9.34
N PRO A 202 16.01 -22.55 10.32
CA PRO A 202 16.29 -21.99 11.64
C PRO A 202 17.72 -21.47 11.90
N GLU A 203 18.67 -21.59 10.97
CA GLU A 203 20.07 -21.17 11.17
C GLU A 203 20.64 -20.21 10.10
N THR A 204 20.88 -20.58 8.84
CA THR A 204 21.48 -19.68 7.80
C THR A 204 20.48 -18.68 7.22
N GLY A 205 19.79 -17.95 8.09
CA GLY A 205 18.76 -16.98 7.75
C GLY A 205 19.29 -15.56 7.52
N VAL A 206 20.61 -15.34 7.33
CA VAL A 206 21.25 -14.03 7.56
C VAL A 206 21.03 -13.06 6.40
N TYR A 207 19.78 -12.60 6.31
CA TYR A 207 19.19 -11.98 5.12
C TYR A 207 18.01 -11.03 5.45
N TRP A 208 17.53 -11.03 6.70
CA TRP A 208 16.09 -10.84 6.97
C TRP A 208 15.67 -10.18 8.32
N ILE A 209 16.50 -9.48 9.13
CA ILE A 209 16.01 -8.61 10.26
C ILE A 209 16.66 -7.20 10.35
N LEU A 210 17.83 -6.97 9.73
CA LEU A 210 18.43 -5.64 9.61
C LEU A 210 17.38 -4.61 9.10
N LEU A 211 16.88 -4.87 7.88
CA LEU A 211 15.49 -4.76 7.42
C LEU A 211 14.67 -3.56 7.90
N SER A 212 13.35 -3.67 7.81
CA SER A 212 12.43 -2.57 8.12
C SER A 212 12.17 -2.40 9.62
N THR A 213 13.17 -2.73 10.41
CA THR A 213 13.48 -2.05 11.68
C THR A 213 13.92 -0.59 11.37
N LEU A 214 14.66 -0.38 10.27
CA LEU A 214 15.03 0.94 9.73
C LEU A 214 14.50 1.17 8.31
N ALA A 215 14.56 0.14 7.47
CA ALA A 215 14.61 0.23 6.01
C ALA A 215 13.37 0.75 5.30
N SER A 216 12.32 -0.07 5.12
CA SER A 216 11.20 0.29 4.24
C SER A 216 10.23 1.28 4.88
N PHE A 217 10.73 2.41 5.38
CA PHE A 217 9.93 3.57 5.73
C PHE A 217 9.14 4.12 4.53
N GLY A 218 9.52 3.69 3.31
CA GLY A 218 9.21 4.32 2.04
C GLY A 218 8.39 3.55 1.01
N TYR A 219 7.56 2.56 1.39
CA TYR A 219 6.48 2.02 0.55
C TYR A 219 5.15 1.90 1.34
N MET A 220 4.30 0.95 0.97
CA MET A 220 3.04 0.58 1.62
C MET A 220 1.95 1.66 1.67
N MET A 221 1.93 2.56 0.70
CA MET A 221 1.24 3.85 0.72
C MET A 221 -0.26 3.82 0.25
N SER A 222 -1.16 3.04 0.88
CA SER A 222 -2.66 3.16 0.78
C SER A 222 -3.54 2.55 1.91
N ASP A 223 -3.40 3.09 3.12
CA ASP A 223 -4.55 3.52 3.96
C ASP A 223 -4.38 5.05 4.16
N VAL A 224 -5.07 5.89 4.92
CA VAL A 224 -4.89 7.39 4.99
C VAL A 224 -5.08 8.32 3.78
N ALA A 225 -4.26 9.23 3.22
CA ALA A 225 -4.79 10.37 2.38
C ALA A 225 -5.65 10.16 1.07
N ALA A 226 -6.58 9.18 0.98
CA ALA A 226 -7.78 9.06 0.13
C ALA A 226 -9.20 9.03 0.80
N ASP A 227 -9.34 9.02 2.17
CA ASP A 227 -10.51 9.55 3.03
C ASP A 227 -10.40 10.86 4.10
N ALA A 228 -10.32 12.28 4.09
CA ALA A 228 -10.28 13.72 3.39
C ALA A 228 -11.32 14.54 2.47
N MET A 229 -11.07 14.96 1.19
CA MET A 229 -12.02 15.72 0.30
C MET A 229 -12.89 15.06 -0.86
N VAL A 230 -12.94 13.74 -1.06
CA VAL A 230 -14.16 12.85 -1.13
C VAL A 230 -15.30 13.35 -0.17
N VAL A 231 -15.12 14.39 0.68
CA VAL A 231 -16.15 15.16 1.46
C VAL A 231 -16.31 16.65 1.10
N GLN A 232 -15.88 17.21 -0.02
CA GLN A 232 -16.81 18.19 -0.65
C GLN A 232 -17.65 17.57 -1.76
N TYR A 233 -17.28 16.39 -2.26
CA TYR A 233 -18.25 15.43 -2.75
C TYR A 233 -19.24 15.05 -1.65
N ALA A 234 -18.84 14.27 -0.65
CA ALA A 234 -19.71 13.93 0.48
C ALA A 234 -20.06 15.13 1.43
N GLN A 235 -19.93 16.40 1.04
CA GLN A 235 -20.63 17.54 1.69
C GLN A 235 -21.57 18.27 0.73
N ARG A 236 -21.19 18.48 -0.55
CA ARG A 236 -22.09 19.02 -1.57
C ARG A 236 -23.07 17.98 -2.12
N GLU A 237 -22.86 16.70 -1.80
CA GLU A 237 -23.96 15.77 -1.57
C GLU A 237 -24.83 16.28 -0.42
N PRO A 238 -26.10 16.64 -0.66
CA PRO A 238 -27.08 16.75 0.42
C PRO A 238 -27.16 15.46 1.26
N ILE A 239 -27.52 15.60 2.53
CA ILE A 239 -27.37 14.64 3.62
C ILE A 239 -27.97 13.25 3.35
N TYR A 240 -28.98 13.20 2.47
CA TYR A 240 -29.71 11.98 2.10
C TYR A 240 -28.92 11.04 1.19
N ILE A 241 -28.11 11.59 0.27
CA ILE A 241 -27.14 10.83 -0.52
C ILE A 241 -25.73 10.92 0.06
N ARG A 242 -25.43 11.85 0.97
CA ARG A 242 -24.14 11.97 1.67
C ARG A 242 -23.61 10.61 2.14
N GLY A 243 -22.56 10.13 1.49
CA GLY A 243 -21.96 8.82 1.78
C GLY A 243 -22.35 7.70 0.81
N ARG A 244 -23.20 7.95 -0.19
CA ARG A 244 -23.22 7.22 -1.49
C ARG A 244 -21.80 7.15 -2.00
N ILE A 245 -21.15 8.32 -1.93
CA ILE A 245 -19.74 8.61 -2.14
C ILE A 245 -18.82 7.79 -1.23
N GLN A 246 -19.25 7.40 -0.02
CA GLN A 246 -18.50 6.54 0.89
C GLN A 246 -18.81 5.04 0.79
N SER A 247 -19.86 4.63 0.10
CA SER A 247 -19.97 3.23 -0.34
C SER A 247 -19.31 3.02 -1.69
N ALA A 248 -19.35 4.06 -2.52
CA ALA A 248 -18.29 4.38 -3.46
C ALA A 248 -16.93 4.70 -2.78
N ILE A 249 -16.80 4.52 -1.44
CA ILE A 249 -15.54 4.09 -0.80
C ILE A 249 -15.52 2.59 -0.48
N TYR A 250 -16.12 2.12 0.61
CA TYR A 250 -15.76 0.77 1.10
C TYR A 250 -16.36 -0.40 0.31
N SER A 251 -17.42 -0.23 -0.49
CA SER A 251 -17.85 -1.30 -1.41
C SER A 251 -16.76 -1.54 -2.39
N VAL A 252 -16.31 -0.47 -3.02
CA VAL A 252 -15.29 -0.53 -4.03
C VAL A 252 -13.90 -0.79 -3.44
N ARG A 253 -13.72 -0.77 -2.09
CA ARG A 253 -12.59 -1.34 -1.32
C ARG A 253 -12.64 -2.87 -1.10
N TYR A 254 -13.79 -3.50 -1.31
CA TYR A 254 -13.93 -4.97 -1.30
C TYR A 254 -14.34 -5.56 -2.66
N ALA A 255 -14.93 -4.74 -3.54
CA ALA A 255 -15.26 -5.05 -4.92
C ALA A 255 -14.07 -5.45 -5.76
N CYS A 256 -12.85 -5.12 -5.33
CA CYS A 256 -11.73 -5.94 -5.74
C CYS A 256 -10.72 -6.21 -4.62
N SER A 257 -11.10 -6.43 -3.35
CA SER A 257 -10.12 -6.93 -2.38
C SER A 257 -9.47 -8.24 -2.87
N MET A 258 -10.26 -9.18 -3.43
CA MET A 258 -10.13 -9.52 -4.87
C MET A 258 -9.42 -10.82 -5.27
N ILE A 259 -8.94 -10.88 -6.51
CA ILE A 259 -8.21 -12.06 -7.04
C ILE A 259 -6.97 -12.49 -6.26
N PRO A 260 -6.45 -11.76 -5.28
CA PRO A 260 -5.14 -12.59 -4.20
C PRO A 260 -5.84 -13.67 -3.34
N LEU A 261 -7.18 -13.75 -3.49
CA LEU A 261 -8.10 -14.73 -2.95
C LEU A 261 -8.47 -15.79 -4.05
N LEU A 262 -8.16 -15.62 -5.36
CA LEU A 262 -8.41 -16.65 -6.42
C LEU A 262 -7.61 -16.66 -7.75
N VAL A 263 -6.89 -15.62 -8.20
CA VAL A 263 -5.80 -15.78 -9.20
C VAL A 263 -4.39 -15.44 -8.71
N ILE A 264 -4.30 -15.26 -7.40
CA ILE A 264 -3.76 -16.37 -6.60
C ILE A 264 -4.64 -17.63 -6.87
N GLY A 265 -4.36 -18.42 -7.93
CA GLY A 265 -5.36 -19.37 -8.48
C GLY A 265 -4.93 -20.76 -8.96
N VAL A 266 -3.65 -21.13 -8.85
CA VAL A 266 -3.13 -22.49 -9.17
C VAL A 266 -1.65 -22.68 -8.73
N CYS A 267 -1.20 -22.00 -7.66
CA CYS A 267 0.22 -21.94 -7.24
C CYS A 267 0.50 -22.01 -5.68
N MET A 268 0.95 -23.15 -5.08
CA MET A 268 1.68 -23.35 -3.76
C MET A 268 1.19 -24.52 -2.80
N ASN A 269 0.57 -25.64 -3.25
CA ASN A 269 -0.05 -26.74 -2.40
C ASN A 269 0.64 -28.06 -2.69
N GLY A 270 0.09 -29.18 -2.24
CA GLY A 270 -0.24 -30.28 -3.15
C GLY A 270 0.91 -31.23 -3.38
N GLN A 271 2.11 -30.83 -2.94
CA GLN A 271 3.15 -31.71 -2.44
C GLN A 271 4.20 -30.99 -1.61
N GLN A 272 4.58 -29.78 -1.97
CA GLN A 272 5.93 -29.37 -1.66
C GLN A 272 6.12 -28.43 -0.44
N TYR A 273 5.18 -27.74 0.19
CA TYR A 273 3.73 -27.51 0.06
C TYR A 273 2.71 -28.62 0.45
N ASP A 274 3.14 -29.79 0.94
CA ASP A 274 2.37 -31.03 1.29
C ASP A 274 1.01 -31.35 0.62
N GLY A 275 0.91 -32.55 0.04
CA GLY A 275 -0.25 -33.06 -0.71
C GLY A 275 0.10 -34.28 -1.55
N SER A 276 -0.66 -34.57 -2.61
CA SER A 276 -0.66 -35.88 -3.28
C SER A 276 0.30 -36.07 -4.47
N PHE A 277 0.38 -35.20 -5.50
CA PHE A 277 0.99 -35.59 -6.80
C PHE A 277 2.41 -35.06 -7.18
N ASN A 278 2.66 -33.80 -7.61
CA ASN A 278 4.04 -33.24 -7.67
C ASN A 278 4.28 -31.71 -7.92
N TRP A 279 3.69 -31.10 -8.96
CA TRP A 279 4.40 -30.06 -9.72
C TRP A 279 4.41 -28.60 -9.17
N SER A 280 5.57 -27.95 -9.26
CA SER A 280 6.03 -26.93 -8.29
C SER A 280 6.39 -25.56 -8.90
N ILE A 281 6.42 -24.51 -8.05
CA ILE A 281 5.81 -23.20 -8.33
C ILE A 281 6.58 -22.01 -7.70
N SER A 282 6.38 -20.78 -8.20
CA SER A 282 7.02 -19.55 -7.66
C SER A 282 6.15 -18.29 -7.50
N PRO A 283 5.82 -17.91 -6.25
CA PRO A 283 5.53 -16.57 -5.76
C PRO A 283 6.47 -15.40 -6.10
N ASN A 284 7.43 -15.53 -7.02
CA ASN A 284 8.27 -14.39 -7.45
C ASN A 284 8.29 -14.20 -8.98
N ILE A 285 8.13 -15.24 -9.80
CA ILE A 285 8.12 -15.10 -11.27
C ILE A 285 7.05 -14.07 -11.73
N ILE A 286 5.97 -13.91 -10.94
CA ILE A 286 4.89 -12.90 -11.02
C ILE A 286 5.40 -11.53 -11.45
N PHE A 287 6.46 -11.09 -10.77
CA PHE A 287 6.52 -9.69 -10.33
C PHE A 287 7.12 -8.78 -11.43
N ALA A 288 6.90 -9.12 -12.71
CA ALA A 288 7.18 -8.28 -13.88
C ALA A 288 5.90 -7.76 -14.57
N MET A 289 4.72 -8.32 -14.26
CA MET A 289 3.39 -7.73 -14.58
C MET A 289 3.25 -6.27 -14.12
N LEU A 290 4.05 -5.89 -13.12
CA LEU A 290 4.06 -4.59 -12.48
C LEU A 290 4.76 -3.54 -13.34
N ILE A 291 5.54 -3.95 -14.33
CA ILE A 291 5.73 -3.15 -15.54
C ILE A 291 4.43 -3.26 -16.35
N PHE A 292 4.20 -4.42 -16.96
CA PHE A 292 3.32 -4.66 -18.11
C PHE A 292 1.91 -4.00 -18.08
N PRO A 293 0.82 -4.58 -17.53
CA PRO A 293 -0.45 -3.85 -17.42
C PRO A 293 -0.29 -2.58 -16.56
N CYS A 294 0.49 -2.66 -15.49
CA CYS A 294 0.69 -1.61 -14.47
C CYS A 294 1.18 -0.23 -14.95
N ILE A 295 1.52 -0.10 -16.22
CA ILE A 295 1.65 1.18 -16.93
C ILE A 295 0.32 1.96 -17.00
N PHE A 296 -0.83 1.32 -17.28
CA PHE A 296 -2.18 1.96 -17.28
C PHE A 296 -2.49 2.71 -15.98
N ALA A 297 -1.86 2.30 -14.89
CA ALA A 297 -2.20 2.82 -13.60
C ALA A 297 -1.92 4.33 -13.54
N ILE A 298 -0.77 4.82 -14.03
CA ILE A 298 -0.30 6.21 -13.86
C ILE A 298 -1.36 7.26 -14.24
N TRP A 299 -2.17 6.99 -15.27
CA TRP A 299 -3.29 7.83 -15.72
C TRP A 299 -4.28 8.22 -14.63
N CYS A 300 -4.43 7.41 -13.58
CA CYS A 300 -5.66 7.37 -12.78
C CYS A 300 -5.84 8.49 -11.75
N THR A 301 -5.22 9.65 -12.00
CA THR A 301 -5.68 10.95 -11.51
C THR A 301 -5.61 12.06 -12.59
N LEU A 302 -4.85 11.92 -13.68
CA LEU A 302 -4.17 13.07 -14.32
C LEU A 302 -4.89 13.75 -15.54
N PHE A 303 -6.23 13.87 -15.56
CA PHE A 303 -6.94 14.80 -16.50
C PHE A 303 -8.21 15.35 -15.90
N LEU A 304 -9.09 14.44 -15.51
CA LEU A 304 -10.55 14.61 -15.56
C LEU A 304 -11.09 15.35 -14.31
N VAL A 305 -10.43 16.46 -14.01
CA VAL A 305 -9.86 16.79 -12.70
C VAL A 305 -9.47 18.26 -12.75
N VAL A 306 -9.76 19.04 -11.71
CA VAL A 306 -9.85 20.51 -11.74
C VAL A 306 -9.48 21.05 -10.33
N GLU A 307 -8.75 22.15 -10.09
CA GLU A 307 -8.43 22.56 -8.68
C GLU A 307 -8.10 24.05 -8.43
N GLU A 308 -8.72 24.72 -7.44
CA GLU A 308 -8.63 26.19 -7.20
C GLU A 308 -7.42 26.69 -6.36
N ARG A 309 -7.37 27.98 -5.99
CA ARG A 309 -6.14 28.76 -5.65
C ARG A 309 -5.88 29.04 -4.15
N ASP A 310 -4.63 29.33 -3.73
CA ASP A 310 -4.26 29.56 -2.30
C ASP A 310 -2.97 30.39 -1.98
N VAL A 311 -2.90 30.93 -0.74
CA VAL A 311 -1.91 31.92 -0.20
C VAL A 311 -0.79 31.24 0.67
N LYS A 312 0.11 31.96 1.37
CA LYS A 312 1.41 31.52 1.97
C LYS A 312 1.46 31.47 3.55
N PRO A 313 1.58 30.30 4.24
CA PRO A 313 1.00 29.99 6.14
C PRO A 313 -0.04 30.79 6.98
N TYR A 314 0.04 30.81 8.32
CA TYR A 314 1.15 30.54 9.26
C TYR A 314 1.15 29.10 9.82
N PHE A 315 2.33 28.49 10.00
CA PHE A 315 2.47 27.05 10.28
C PHE A 315 1.84 26.57 11.60
N TRP A 316 2.31 27.09 12.75
CA TRP A 316 1.88 26.61 14.08
C TRP A 316 0.38 26.81 14.36
N SER A 317 -0.30 27.64 13.57
CA SER A 317 -1.76 27.83 13.62
C SER A 317 -2.52 26.53 13.33
N TYR A 318 -2.02 25.70 12.41
CA TYR A 318 -2.60 24.37 12.16
C TYR A 318 -2.48 23.47 13.41
N MET A 319 -1.31 23.45 14.06
CA MET A 319 -1.12 22.67 15.29
C MET A 319 -2.00 23.17 16.44
N GLN A 320 -2.21 24.50 16.55
CA GLN A 320 -3.12 25.09 17.54
C GLN A 320 -4.60 24.77 17.25
N SER A 321 -5.05 24.89 15.99
CA SER A 321 -6.41 24.51 15.61
C SER A 321 -6.64 23.01 15.78
N LEU A 322 -5.66 22.18 15.43
CA LEU A 322 -5.75 20.74 15.62
C LEU A 322 -5.80 20.36 17.10
N TRP A 323 -4.99 21.01 17.95
CA TRP A 323 -5.10 20.87 19.40
C TRP A 323 -6.50 21.27 19.91
N SER A 324 -7.09 22.34 19.36
CA SER A 324 -8.46 22.76 19.69
C SER A 324 -9.52 21.73 19.26
N LEU A 325 -9.35 21.08 18.09
CA LEU A 325 -10.23 20.03 17.59
C LEU A 325 -10.09 18.75 18.42
N MET A 326 -8.87 18.38 18.82
CA MET A 326 -8.62 17.26 19.74
C MET A 326 -9.27 17.49 21.10
N CYS A 327 -9.37 18.74 21.55
CA CYS A 327 -10.12 19.11 22.74
C CYS A 327 -11.64 18.96 22.56
N ARG A 328 -12.22 19.03 21.35
CA ARG A 328 -13.69 18.93 21.16
C ARG A 328 -14.21 17.54 21.49
N ARG A 329 -15.37 17.49 22.16
CA ARG A 329 -16.03 16.24 22.57
C ARG A 329 -16.26 15.27 21.42
N VAL A 330 -16.74 15.75 20.27
CA VAL A 330 -17.01 14.90 19.11
C VAL A 330 -15.78 14.11 18.66
N THR A 331 -14.58 14.70 18.74
CA THR A 331 -13.33 14.10 18.31
C THR A 331 -12.91 12.98 19.27
N TRP A 332 -12.71 13.31 20.56
CA TRP A 332 -12.24 12.30 21.51
C TRP A 332 -13.29 11.24 21.84
N GLN A 333 -14.58 11.56 21.82
CA GLN A 333 -15.66 10.60 22.07
C GLN A 333 -15.72 9.54 20.94
N ILE A 334 -15.59 9.96 19.68
CA ILE A 334 -15.62 9.03 18.55
C ILE A 334 -14.28 8.29 18.41
N CYS A 335 -13.14 8.93 18.70
CA CYS A 335 -11.86 8.22 18.81
C CYS A 335 -11.89 7.15 19.91
N ALA A 336 -12.45 7.44 21.10
CA ALA A 336 -12.61 6.46 22.17
C ALA A 336 -13.55 5.31 21.76
N PHE A 337 -14.70 5.61 21.15
CA PHE A 337 -15.58 4.58 20.55
C PHE A 337 -14.80 3.67 19.60
N ARG A 338 -14.07 4.27 18.65
CA ARG A 338 -13.31 3.56 17.63
C ARG A 338 -12.20 2.70 18.23
N PHE A 339 -11.52 3.16 19.28
CA PHE A 339 -10.52 2.36 19.99
C PHE A 339 -11.18 1.18 20.68
N PHE A 340 -12.04 1.43 21.67
CA PHE A 340 -12.57 0.38 22.55
C PHE A 340 -13.48 -0.60 21.81
N SER A 341 -14.36 -0.13 20.93
CA SER A 341 -15.26 -1.02 20.18
C SER A 341 -14.49 -1.91 19.18
N ASN A 342 -13.31 -1.52 18.68
CA ASN A 342 -12.48 -2.41 17.87
C ASN A 342 -11.52 -3.26 18.72
N PHE A 343 -10.96 -2.72 19.80
CA PHE A 343 -10.14 -3.48 20.76
C PHE A 343 -10.91 -4.71 21.26
N PHE A 344 -12.14 -4.51 21.73
CA PHE A 344 -13.00 -5.59 22.24
C PHE A 344 -13.58 -6.49 21.15
N TYR A 345 -13.89 -5.96 19.96
CA TYR A 345 -14.38 -6.78 18.83
C TYR A 345 -13.29 -7.66 18.20
N ASN A 346 -12.02 -7.24 18.29
CA ASN A 346 -10.87 -7.99 17.78
C ASN A 346 -10.27 -8.97 18.79
N PHE A 347 -10.89 -9.17 19.96
CA PHE A 347 -10.51 -10.28 20.86
C PHE A 347 -10.82 -11.60 20.17
N ASP A 348 -9.84 -12.49 20.13
CA ASP A 348 -9.96 -13.82 19.55
C ASP A 348 -9.09 -14.80 20.35
N SER A 349 -8.96 -16.06 19.92
CA SER A 349 -8.00 -16.99 20.52
C SER A 349 -6.80 -17.24 19.59
N THR A 350 -5.64 -17.47 20.19
CA THR A 350 -4.42 -17.98 19.53
C THR A 350 -4.70 -19.23 18.68
N VAL A 351 -5.66 -20.05 19.12
CA VAL A 351 -6.07 -21.31 18.48
C VAL A 351 -6.91 -21.12 17.22
N THR A 352 -7.55 -19.96 16.99
CA THR A 352 -8.32 -19.64 15.77
C THR A 352 -7.50 -19.77 14.49
N LEU A 353 -6.19 -19.62 14.62
CA LEU A 353 -5.21 -19.72 13.55
C LEU A 353 -4.83 -21.19 13.22
N ILE A 354 -5.12 -22.12 14.14
CA ILE A 354 -4.64 -23.51 14.15
C ILE A 354 -5.81 -24.52 13.96
N ILE A 355 -7.03 -24.23 14.43
CA ILE A 355 -8.21 -25.08 14.17
C ILE A 355 -8.46 -25.40 12.68
N PRO A 356 -8.34 -24.44 11.74
CA PRO A 356 -8.58 -24.71 10.32
C PRO A 356 -7.66 -25.80 9.75
N SER A 357 -6.52 -26.02 10.39
CA SER A 357 -5.42 -26.82 9.87
C SER A 357 -5.25 -28.15 10.60
N LEU A 358 -5.30 -28.17 11.94
CA LEU A 358 -5.23 -29.41 12.73
C LEU A 358 -6.56 -30.18 12.81
N TRP A 359 -7.69 -29.49 12.90
CA TRP A 359 -8.99 -30.16 13.11
C TRP A 359 -9.89 -30.16 11.87
N ALA A 360 -9.97 -29.05 11.15
CA ALA A 360 -10.81 -28.97 9.94
C ALA A 360 -10.10 -29.43 8.65
N ASN A 361 -8.78 -29.67 8.70
CA ASN A 361 -7.95 -30.14 7.58
C ASN A 361 -8.21 -29.38 6.27
N VAL A 362 -8.41 -28.06 6.37
CA VAL A 362 -8.77 -27.24 5.21
C VAL A 362 -7.58 -27.23 4.25
N GLN A 363 -7.73 -27.95 3.12
CA GLN A 363 -6.71 -27.97 2.09
C GLN A 363 -6.60 -26.59 1.47
N PRO A 364 -5.44 -26.20 0.93
CA PRO A 364 -5.33 -25.14 -0.06
C PRO A 364 -6.17 -25.33 -1.32
N LEU A 365 -6.55 -26.57 -1.66
CA LEU A 365 -7.61 -26.91 -2.62
C LEU A 365 -9.01 -26.43 -2.19
N THR A 366 -9.09 -25.95 -0.95
CA THR A 366 -10.14 -25.21 -0.25
C THR A 366 -9.49 -24.07 0.58
N LYS A 367 -8.32 -23.48 0.16
CA LYS A 367 -7.55 -22.39 0.83
C LYS A 367 -7.03 -21.15 0.01
N SER A 368 -7.57 -20.87 -1.20
CA SER A 368 -7.87 -19.55 -1.90
C SER A 368 -9.18 -19.52 -2.82
N ILE A 369 -10.37 -19.28 -2.23
CA ILE A 369 -11.73 -18.91 -2.77
C ILE A 369 -12.54 -18.53 -1.55
N PHE A 370 -13.58 -19.27 -1.13
CA PHE A 370 -14.73 -18.84 -0.30
C PHE A 370 -14.76 -17.41 0.18
N SER A 371 -13.84 -16.90 0.98
CA SER A 371 -13.83 -15.45 1.20
C SER A 371 -13.44 -14.55 -0.02
N VAL A 372 -13.26 -15.12 -1.23
CA VAL A 372 -13.55 -14.55 -2.58
C VAL A 372 -15.02 -14.25 -2.73
N LEU A 373 -15.85 -15.26 -2.50
CA LEU A 373 -17.28 -15.11 -2.44
C LEU A 373 -17.61 -14.17 -1.27
N ASN A 374 -16.89 -14.15 -0.14
CA ASN A 374 -16.99 -13.07 0.86
C ASN A 374 -16.57 -11.71 0.32
N ALA A 375 -15.49 -11.58 -0.46
CA ALA A 375 -15.13 -10.30 -1.05
C ALA A 375 -16.17 -9.81 -2.08
N MET A 376 -16.76 -10.74 -2.85
CA MET A 376 -17.91 -10.49 -3.74
C MET A 376 -19.17 -10.12 -2.95
N ILE A 377 -19.46 -10.80 -1.84
CA ILE A 377 -20.62 -10.54 -0.98
C ILE A 377 -20.43 -9.25 -0.19
N THR A 378 -19.23 -8.95 0.31
CA THR A 378 -18.85 -7.71 1.01
C THR A 378 -18.91 -6.52 0.06
N SER A 379 -18.45 -6.70 -1.19
CA SER A 379 -18.65 -5.77 -2.30
C SER A 379 -20.14 -5.46 -2.50
N PHE A 380 -20.96 -6.49 -2.75
CA PHE A 380 -22.40 -6.37 -2.95
C PHE A 380 -23.09 -5.73 -1.74
N ALA A 381 -22.76 -6.17 -0.53
CA ALA A 381 -23.34 -5.68 0.72
C ALA A 381 -23.10 -4.18 0.91
N ILE A 382 -21.89 -3.70 0.63
CA ILE A 382 -21.59 -2.27 0.74
C ILE A 382 -22.10 -1.50 -0.49
N TYR A 383 -22.18 -2.08 -1.70
CA TYR A 383 -22.81 -1.43 -2.86
C TYR A 383 -24.30 -1.18 -2.58
N VAL A 384 -24.97 -2.19 -2.04
CA VAL A 384 -26.34 -2.13 -1.52
C VAL A 384 -26.44 -1.10 -0.39
N CYS A 385 -25.51 -1.08 0.56
CA CYS A 385 -25.45 -0.03 1.59
C CYS A 385 -25.28 1.38 0.99
N GLY A 386 -24.59 1.50 -0.14
CA GLY A 386 -24.36 2.76 -0.86
C GLY A 386 -25.54 3.27 -1.64
N ARG A 387 -26.35 2.35 -2.14
CA ARG A 387 -27.54 2.68 -2.93
C ARG A 387 -28.79 2.83 -2.05
N TYR A 388 -28.86 2.10 -0.94
CA TYR A 388 -30.07 1.96 -0.11
C TYR A 388 -29.85 2.13 1.41
N GLY A 389 -28.61 1.99 1.91
CA GLY A 389 -28.31 1.93 3.35
C GLY A 389 -27.77 3.20 4.01
N LEU A 390 -27.61 4.29 3.24
CA LEU A 390 -26.98 5.54 3.69
C LEU A 390 -27.68 6.26 4.85
N ASN A 391 -28.96 5.97 5.05
CA ASN A 391 -29.82 6.60 6.04
C ASN A 391 -30.26 5.63 7.15
N TRP A 392 -29.71 4.39 7.15
CA TRP A 392 -29.92 3.43 8.22
C TRP A 392 -29.29 3.91 9.54
N ASN A 393 -29.92 3.58 10.68
CA ASN A 393 -29.41 3.92 12.01
C ASN A 393 -28.11 3.15 12.30
N TRP A 394 -27.04 3.89 12.58
CA TRP A 394 -25.70 3.31 12.71
C TRP A 394 -25.57 2.37 13.92
N ARG A 395 -26.21 2.71 15.05
CA ARG A 395 -26.18 1.89 16.27
C ARG A 395 -26.86 0.56 16.06
N SER A 396 -28.11 0.59 15.58
CA SER A 396 -28.93 -0.59 15.36
C SER A 396 -28.30 -1.50 14.30
N THR A 397 -27.77 -0.93 13.22
CA THR A 397 -27.18 -1.74 12.16
C THR A 397 -25.88 -2.41 12.62
N ILE A 398 -24.98 -1.69 13.32
CA ILE A 398 -23.77 -2.33 13.88
C ILE A 398 -24.14 -3.40 14.92
N ALA A 399 -25.14 -3.16 15.78
CA ALA A 399 -25.56 -4.15 16.78
C ALA A 399 -26.09 -5.44 16.12
N ILE A 400 -27.06 -5.31 15.21
CA ILE A 400 -27.65 -6.46 14.50
C ILE A 400 -26.58 -7.24 13.74
N THR A 401 -25.70 -6.57 12.99
CA THR A 401 -24.68 -7.28 12.21
C THR A 401 -23.62 -7.94 13.07
N THR A 402 -23.24 -7.34 14.21
CA THR A 402 -22.32 -7.98 15.17
C THR A 402 -22.93 -9.26 15.74
N LEU A 403 -24.22 -9.25 16.06
CA LEU A 403 -24.94 -10.43 16.54
C LEU A 403 -25.04 -11.50 15.44
N CYS A 404 -25.31 -11.13 14.20
CA CYS A 404 -25.30 -12.06 13.07
C CYS A 404 -23.93 -12.77 12.94
N VAL A 405 -22.83 -12.01 12.91
CA VAL A 405 -21.46 -12.58 12.83
C VAL A 405 -21.20 -13.54 13.98
N MET A 406 -21.53 -13.14 15.21
CA MET A 406 -21.32 -14.00 16.38
C MET A 406 -22.13 -15.30 16.34
N LEU A 407 -23.39 -15.25 15.86
CA LEU A 407 -24.24 -16.43 15.76
C LEU A 407 -23.74 -17.41 14.69
N ILE A 408 -23.26 -16.91 13.56
CA ILE A 408 -22.72 -17.73 12.47
C ILE A 408 -21.40 -18.37 12.91
N ASP A 409 -20.42 -17.57 13.34
CA ASP A 409 -19.08 -18.01 13.73
C ASP A 409 -19.11 -19.02 14.89
N SER A 410 -19.82 -18.70 15.99
CA SER A 410 -19.89 -19.58 17.17
C SER A 410 -20.55 -20.92 16.86
N SER A 411 -21.55 -20.96 15.97
CA SER A 411 -22.21 -22.21 15.59
C SER A 411 -21.22 -23.19 14.94
N VAL A 412 -20.40 -22.72 14.00
CA VAL A 412 -19.50 -23.57 13.22
C VAL A 412 -18.22 -23.91 13.99
N ILE A 413 -17.65 -22.95 14.74
CA ILE A 413 -16.48 -23.22 15.59
C ILE A 413 -16.82 -24.25 16.67
N MET A 414 -17.97 -24.15 17.34
CA MET A 414 -18.36 -25.13 18.37
C MET A 414 -18.64 -26.53 17.80
N MET A 415 -19.28 -26.63 16.62
CA MET A 415 -19.44 -27.91 15.91
C MET A 415 -18.08 -28.54 15.49
N THR A 416 -17.06 -27.71 15.27
CA THR A 416 -15.71 -28.15 14.87
C THR A 416 -14.88 -28.60 16.07
N ILE A 417 -14.89 -27.83 17.18
CA ILE A 417 -14.18 -28.17 18.44
C ILE A 417 -14.61 -29.56 18.92
N TRP A 418 -15.92 -29.77 19.03
CA TRP A 418 -16.51 -31.01 19.57
C TRP A 418 -16.50 -32.20 18.60
N GLY A 419 -16.05 -32.00 17.36
CA GLY A 419 -15.93 -33.07 16.37
C GLY A 419 -17.24 -33.50 15.71
N VAL A 420 -18.31 -32.70 15.83
CA VAL A 420 -19.62 -32.98 15.24
C VAL A 420 -19.56 -32.89 13.71
N VAL A 421 -18.91 -31.84 13.19
CA VAL A 421 -18.60 -31.70 11.75
C VAL A 421 -17.21 -31.10 11.57
N ARG A 422 -16.22 -31.94 11.24
CA ARG A 422 -14.84 -31.53 10.90
C ARG A 422 -14.59 -31.72 9.39
N ASN A 423 -15.35 -31.00 8.56
CA ASN A 423 -15.23 -31.03 7.11
C ASN A 423 -14.74 -29.68 6.57
N GLN A 424 -13.73 -29.72 5.68
CA GLN A 424 -13.13 -28.51 5.12
C GLN A 424 -14.13 -27.56 4.47
N TYR A 425 -15.12 -28.07 3.72
CA TYR A 425 -16.12 -27.24 3.06
C TYR A 425 -17.14 -26.66 4.05
N PHE A 426 -17.53 -27.42 5.07
CA PHE A 426 -18.46 -26.96 6.10
C PHE A 426 -17.86 -25.81 6.92
N PHE A 427 -16.64 -26.02 7.46
CA PHE A 427 -15.91 -25.00 8.21
C PHE A 427 -15.71 -23.72 7.38
N THR A 428 -15.37 -23.89 6.11
CA THR A 428 -15.08 -22.81 5.17
C THR A 428 -16.33 -22.04 4.69
N THR A 429 -17.46 -22.72 4.48
CA THR A 429 -18.71 -22.10 4.00
C THR A 429 -19.28 -21.10 5.01
N SER A 430 -19.00 -21.28 6.30
CA SER A 430 -19.39 -20.37 7.39
C SER A 430 -18.98 -18.91 7.16
N LEU A 431 -17.88 -18.71 6.42
CA LEU A 431 -17.29 -17.40 6.16
C LEU A 431 -18.05 -16.61 5.08
N LEU A 432 -19.02 -17.23 4.36
CA LEU A 432 -19.85 -16.53 3.37
C LEU A 432 -21.03 -15.78 4.01
N PRO A 433 -21.83 -16.38 4.92
CA PRO A 433 -22.84 -15.62 5.65
C PRO A 433 -22.24 -14.44 6.46
N ASP A 434 -21.03 -14.58 7.00
CA ASP A 434 -20.36 -13.51 7.79
C ASP A 434 -19.99 -12.27 6.97
N SER A 435 -19.71 -12.41 5.68
CA SER A 435 -19.31 -11.33 4.76
C SER A 435 -20.25 -10.13 4.80
N LEU A 436 -21.54 -10.42 4.74
CA LEU A 436 -22.58 -9.43 4.55
C LEU A 436 -22.75 -8.53 5.79
N PRO A 437 -22.97 -9.07 7.02
CA PRO A 437 -22.98 -8.26 8.23
C PRO A 437 -21.64 -7.59 8.53
N ALA A 438 -20.50 -8.27 8.30
CA ALA A 438 -19.18 -7.67 8.52
C ALA A 438 -18.92 -6.45 7.61
N GLY A 439 -19.23 -6.57 6.31
CA GLY A 439 -19.13 -5.48 5.34
C GLY A 439 -20.00 -4.27 5.71
N ILE A 440 -21.24 -4.53 6.15
CA ILE A 440 -22.17 -3.48 6.61
C ILE A 440 -21.66 -2.81 7.89
N ARG A 441 -21.16 -3.57 8.89
CA ARG A 441 -20.53 -3.01 10.11
C ARG A 441 -19.36 -2.11 9.77
N PHE A 442 -18.50 -2.54 8.85
CA PHE A 442 -17.30 -1.81 8.42
C PHE A 442 -17.65 -0.43 7.85
N ILE A 443 -18.52 -0.36 6.83
CA ILE A 443 -18.89 0.92 6.20
C ILE A 443 -19.66 1.86 7.13
N ILE A 444 -20.60 1.33 7.91
CA ILE A 444 -21.43 2.16 8.80
C ILE A 444 -20.58 2.78 9.91
N SER A 445 -19.57 2.06 10.43
CA SER A 445 -18.61 2.66 11.35
C SER A 445 -17.81 3.79 10.70
N GLY A 446 -17.56 3.71 9.38
CA GLY A 446 -16.80 4.66 8.56
C GLY A 446 -17.42 6.06 8.48
N TYR A 447 -18.71 6.13 8.18
CA TYR A 447 -19.43 7.38 7.86
C TYR A 447 -19.29 8.49 8.90
N CYS A 448 -19.06 8.17 10.18
CA CYS A 448 -18.95 9.19 11.21
C CYS A 448 -17.75 10.13 11.01
N ALA A 449 -16.70 9.68 10.32
CA ALA A 449 -15.46 10.45 10.20
C ALA A 449 -15.65 11.71 9.34
N VAL A 450 -16.33 11.57 8.19
CA VAL A 450 -16.84 12.63 7.29
C VAL A 450 -17.37 13.83 8.08
N GLU A 451 -18.15 13.56 9.11
CA GLU A 451 -18.87 14.58 9.88
C GLU A 451 -17.96 15.29 10.92
N ILE A 452 -16.82 14.69 11.30
CA ILE A 452 -15.82 15.23 12.26
C ILE A 452 -14.85 16.21 11.59
N ALA A 453 -14.70 16.18 10.26
CA ALA A 453 -13.92 17.12 9.43
C ALA A 453 -14.17 18.61 9.76
N ASP A 454 -13.15 19.39 10.12
CA ASP A 454 -13.26 20.77 10.63
C ASP A 454 -12.26 21.84 10.12
N ILE A 455 -12.15 22.99 10.78
CA ILE A 455 -11.53 24.21 10.24
C ILE A 455 -10.10 24.42 10.78
N GLY A 456 -9.08 24.32 9.92
CA GLY A 456 -7.67 24.59 10.27
C GLY A 456 -6.86 23.37 10.70
N ASN A 457 -7.40 22.15 10.53
CA ASN A 457 -6.97 20.95 11.27
C ASN A 457 -7.31 19.62 10.55
N GLU A 458 -7.82 19.71 9.33
CA GLU A 458 -8.93 18.85 8.91
C GLU A 458 -8.51 17.44 8.48
N GLY A 459 -7.39 17.33 7.78
CA GLY A 459 -6.87 16.08 7.23
C GLY A 459 -5.89 15.34 8.15
N MET A 460 -5.88 15.64 9.45
CA MET A 460 -5.43 14.66 10.45
C MET A 460 -6.55 13.66 10.80
N VAL A 461 -7.82 13.98 10.50
CA VAL A 461 -8.98 13.45 11.25
C VAL A 461 -9.35 11.98 11.00
N PHE A 462 -9.71 11.51 9.79
CA PHE A 462 -10.03 10.06 9.59
C PHE A 462 -8.79 9.19 9.83
N GLY A 463 -7.62 9.79 9.60
CA GLY A 463 -6.32 9.24 9.86
C GLY A 463 -6.22 8.86 11.31
N LEU A 464 -6.24 9.84 12.22
CA LEU A 464 -6.37 9.59 13.66
C LEU A 464 -7.50 8.59 13.98
N VAL A 465 -8.72 8.86 13.53
CA VAL A 465 -9.94 8.09 13.85
C VAL A 465 -9.85 6.61 13.41
N THR A 466 -8.89 6.23 12.56
CA THR A 466 -8.57 4.83 12.24
C THR A 466 -7.13 4.40 12.47
N THR A 467 -6.19 5.29 12.75
CA THR A 467 -4.91 4.89 13.37
C THR A 467 -5.24 4.27 14.71
N ILE A 468 -6.19 4.87 15.40
CA ILE A 468 -6.77 4.37 16.62
C ILE A 468 -7.47 3.01 16.43
N VAL A 469 -8.25 2.81 15.35
CA VAL A 469 -8.83 1.49 15.02
C VAL A 469 -7.73 0.45 14.79
N ASN A 470 -6.70 0.84 14.04
CA ASN A 470 -5.67 -0.09 13.61
C ASN A 470 -4.64 -0.40 14.71
N LEU A 471 -4.41 0.53 15.64
CA LEU A 471 -3.65 0.33 16.88
C LEU A 471 -4.43 -0.51 17.92
N ALA A 472 -5.76 -0.55 17.85
CA ALA A 472 -6.56 -1.38 18.76
C ALA A 472 -6.33 -2.88 18.55
N THR A 473 -6.03 -3.31 17.32
CA THR A 473 -5.77 -4.72 16.97
C THR A 473 -4.53 -5.31 17.66
N PRO A 474 -3.30 -4.75 17.55
CA PRO A 474 -2.14 -5.29 18.27
C PRO A 474 -2.30 -5.27 19.79
N PHE A 475 -2.99 -4.26 20.34
CA PHE A 475 -3.33 -4.24 21.77
C PHE A 475 -4.23 -5.43 22.16
N SER A 476 -5.30 -5.65 21.40
CA SER A 476 -6.19 -6.81 21.60
C SER A 476 -5.41 -8.13 21.51
N THR A 477 -4.51 -8.25 20.53
CA THR A 477 -3.62 -9.40 20.33
C THR A 477 -2.73 -9.70 21.54
N VAL A 478 -2.08 -8.70 22.15
CA VAL A 478 -1.29 -8.94 23.36
C VAL A 478 -2.18 -9.35 24.54
N CYS A 479 -3.35 -8.72 24.69
CA CYS A 479 -4.28 -9.04 25.79
C CYS A 479 -4.85 -10.46 25.70
N TYR A 480 -5.30 -10.92 24.53
CA TYR A 480 -5.81 -12.30 24.41
C TYR A 480 -4.69 -13.33 24.47
N LYS A 481 -3.48 -13.05 23.94
CA LYS A 481 -2.31 -13.94 24.11
C LYS A 481 -1.94 -14.13 25.58
N PHE A 482 -1.97 -13.06 26.38
CA PHE A 482 -1.71 -13.13 27.81
C PHE A 482 -2.74 -14.01 28.52
N ILE A 483 -4.03 -13.88 28.19
CA ILE A 483 -5.10 -14.73 28.75
C ILE A 483 -4.95 -16.20 28.30
N ASP A 484 -4.72 -16.42 27.00
CA ASP A 484 -4.54 -17.76 26.42
C ASP A 484 -3.31 -18.49 27.00
N SER A 485 -2.29 -17.78 27.47
CA SER A 485 -1.08 -18.38 28.08
C SER A 485 -1.34 -19.17 29.38
N TYR A 486 -2.53 -19.03 29.98
CA TYR A 486 -2.95 -19.80 31.15
C TYR A 486 -3.70 -21.10 30.80
N PHE A 487 -3.93 -21.39 29.52
CA PHE A 487 -4.65 -22.57 29.03
C PHE A 487 -3.73 -23.51 28.23
N THR A 488 -4.07 -24.81 28.19
CA THR A 488 -3.35 -25.83 27.41
C THR A 488 -3.67 -25.73 25.91
N LEU A 489 -3.08 -24.74 25.25
CA LEU A 489 -3.38 -24.34 23.87
C LEU A 489 -2.19 -24.51 22.93
N SER A 490 -1.17 -25.31 23.29
CA SER A 490 -0.05 -25.58 22.39
C SER A 490 -0.48 -26.45 21.20
N SER A 491 0.25 -26.39 20.10
CA SER A 491 -0.06 -27.22 18.92
C SER A 491 0.14 -28.72 19.21
N GLN A 492 0.97 -29.07 20.19
CA GLN A 492 1.10 -30.44 20.72
C GLN A 492 -0.16 -30.87 21.51
N ASP A 493 -0.71 -29.99 22.35
CA ASP A 493 -1.97 -30.25 23.08
C ASP A 493 -3.14 -30.46 22.10
N LEU A 494 -3.25 -29.60 21.09
CA LEU A 494 -4.30 -29.68 20.07
C LEU A 494 -4.18 -30.93 19.18
N ALA A 495 -2.96 -31.40 18.91
CA ALA A 495 -2.71 -32.64 18.19
C ALA A 495 -3.07 -33.89 19.01
N ALA A 496 -3.06 -33.81 20.35
CA ALA A 496 -3.53 -34.88 21.23
C ALA A 496 -5.07 -35.00 21.29
N ASP A 497 -5.82 -33.96 20.87
CA ASP A 497 -7.29 -33.89 20.75
C ASP A 497 -8.06 -34.47 21.95
N THR A 498 -7.51 -34.30 23.16
CA THR A 498 -8.10 -34.82 24.40
C THR A 498 -9.30 -33.97 24.86
N ASN A 499 -10.18 -34.57 25.66
CA ASN A 499 -11.38 -33.89 26.16
C ASN A 499 -11.05 -32.65 27.01
N SER A 500 -9.96 -32.68 27.80
CA SER A 500 -9.48 -31.51 28.54
C SER A 500 -9.03 -30.37 27.61
N VAL A 501 -8.34 -30.68 26.50
CA VAL A 501 -7.92 -29.67 25.52
C VAL A 501 -9.12 -29.08 24.77
N ARG A 502 -10.12 -29.89 24.40
CA ARG A 502 -11.37 -29.38 23.81
C ARG A 502 -12.10 -28.42 24.75
N TRP A 503 -12.08 -28.68 26.06
CA TRP A 503 -12.58 -27.73 27.06
C TRP A 503 -11.72 -26.47 27.17
N SER A 504 -10.38 -26.57 27.25
CA SER A 504 -9.47 -25.41 27.24
C SER A 504 -9.72 -24.48 26.05
N VAL A 505 -9.90 -25.05 24.85
CA VAL A 505 -10.25 -24.30 23.63
C VAL A 505 -11.68 -23.73 23.70
N THR A 506 -12.65 -24.46 24.25
CA THR A 506 -14.01 -23.93 24.44
C THR A 506 -14.01 -22.70 25.37
N TYR A 507 -13.21 -22.72 26.44
CA TYR A 507 -13.10 -21.59 27.37
C TYR A 507 -12.46 -20.35 26.73
N SER A 508 -11.39 -20.50 25.93
CA SER A 508 -10.79 -19.34 25.26
C SER A 508 -11.77 -18.66 24.28
N TYR A 509 -12.56 -19.45 23.54
CA TYR A 509 -13.62 -18.89 22.69
C TYR A 509 -14.77 -18.23 23.47
N PHE A 510 -15.19 -18.78 24.62
CA PHE A 510 -16.18 -18.09 25.45
C PHE A 510 -15.68 -16.74 25.96
N VAL A 511 -14.40 -16.64 26.34
CA VAL A 511 -13.77 -15.36 26.72
C VAL A 511 -13.72 -14.40 25.53
N ALA A 512 -13.31 -14.87 24.34
CA ALA A 512 -13.30 -14.07 23.12
C ALA A 512 -14.70 -13.54 22.76
N TYR A 513 -15.72 -14.41 22.75
CA TYR A 513 -17.11 -14.00 22.45
C TYR A 513 -17.69 -13.06 23.50
N ALA A 514 -17.36 -13.22 24.79
CA ALA A 514 -17.75 -12.27 25.82
C ALA A 514 -17.16 -10.87 25.56
N PHE A 515 -15.89 -10.77 25.19
CA PHE A 515 -15.29 -9.49 24.78
C PHE A 515 -15.89 -8.94 23.47
N LYS A 516 -16.18 -9.78 22.48
CA LYS A 516 -16.90 -9.36 21.25
C LYS A 516 -18.28 -8.77 21.57
N LEU A 517 -19.03 -9.29 22.55
CA LEU A 517 -20.28 -8.69 23.05
C LEU A 517 -20.05 -7.38 23.82
N ILE A 518 -19.01 -7.31 24.67
CA ILE A 518 -18.63 -6.08 25.38
C ILE A 518 -18.38 -4.92 24.39
N SER A 519 -17.93 -5.19 23.17
CA SER A 519 -17.78 -4.16 22.11
C SER A 519 -19.06 -3.37 21.80
N LEU A 520 -20.24 -3.94 22.07
CA LEU A 520 -21.54 -3.30 21.87
C LEU A 520 -21.86 -2.24 22.93
N SER A 521 -21.33 -2.38 24.15
CA SER A 521 -21.53 -1.38 25.22
C SER A 521 -21.01 0.00 24.83
N PHE A 522 -19.96 0.04 24.01
CA PHE A 522 -19.36 1.29 23.50
C PHE A 522 -20.21 1.97 22.41
N LEU A 523 -21.25 1.34 21.85
CA LEU A 523 -22.14 1.96 20.85
C LEU A 523 -22.86 3.21 21.37
N VAL A 524 -22.97 3.39 22.69
CA VAL A 524 -23.50 4.60 23.32
C VAL A 524 -22.67 5.84 22.92
N LEU A 525 -21.35 5.67 22.71
CA LEU A 525 -20.43 6.75 22.33
C LEU A 525 -20.58 7.17 20.85
N LEU A 526 -21.05 6.27 19.97
CA LEU A 526 -21.32 6.57 18.56
C LEU A 526 -22.68 7.29 18.41
N PRO A 527 -22.79 8.44 17.73
CA PRO A 527 -24.10 9.04 17.42
C PRO A 527 -24.93 8.17 16.44
N PRO A 528 -26.27 8.18 16.49
CA PRO A 528 -27.11 7.28 15.69
C PRO A 528 -27.11 7.55 14.18
N GLN A 529 -26.79 8.78 13.74
CA GLN A 529 -26.79 9.19 12.32
C GLN A 529 -25.98 10.48 12.13
N LYS A 530 -25.60 10.80 10.87
CA LYS A 530 -24.88 12.01 10.42
C LYS A 530 -25.31 13.31 11.14
N ALA A 531 -26.62 13.61 11.13
CA ALA A 531 -27.18 14.82 11.75
C ALA A 531 -26.87 14.91 13.26
N ALA A 532 -26.88 13.79 13.98
CA ALA A 532 -26.53 13.74 15.39
C ALA A 532 -25.02 13.95 15.64
N VAL A 533 -24.15 13.61 14.68
CA VAL A 533 -22.73 13.99 14.74
C VAL A 533 -22.58 15.51 14.56
N GLN A 534 -23.25 16.12 13.58
CA GLN A 534 -23.21 17.58 13.41
C GLN A 534 -23.76 18.34 14.62
N LYS A 535 -24.83 17.84 15.27
CA LYS A 535 -25.34 18.38 16.54
C LYS A 535 -24.29 18.26 17.65
N LEU A 536 -23.78 17.06 17.92
CA LEU A 536 -22.71 16.81 18.91
C LEU A 536 -21.44 17.63 18.63
N LYS A 537 -21.17 17.96 17.36
CA LYS A 537 -20.03 18.78 16.95
C LYS A 537 -20.21 20.27 17.19
N ARG A 538 -21.42 20.81 16.94
CA ARG A 538 -21.77 22.21 17.19
C ARG A 538 -21.90 22.49 18.69
N THR A 539 -22.51 21.57 19.45
CA THR A 539 -22.89 21.81 20.86
C THR A 539 -22.10 21.00 21.90
N GLY A 540 -21.23 20.07 21.50
CA GLY A 540 -20.61 19.11 22.42
C GLY A 540 -19.54 19.67 23.36
N GLY A 541 -19.14 20.94 23.22
CA GLY A 541 -18.09 21.54 24.03
C GLY A 541 -16.72 20.88 23.87
N SER A 542 -15.84 21.07 24.86
CA SER A 542 -14.45 20.60 24.83
C SER A 542 -13.93 20.18 26.21
N SER A 543 -12.79 19.47 26.22
CA SER A 543 -12.05 19.09 27.41
C SER A 543 -10.57 18.91 27.06
N ARG A 544 -9.70 19.77 27.62
CA ARG A 544 -8.24 19.69 27.44
C ARG A 544 -7.66 18.42 28.09
N LYS A 545 -8.23 17.97 29.21
CA LYS A 545 -7.83 16.71 29.87
C LYS A 545 -8.08 15.49 28.97
N ALA A 546 -9.23 15.45 28.29
CA ALA A 546 -9.54 14.35 27.36
C ALA A 546 -8.63 14.35 26.13
N ALA A 547 -8.25 15.51 25.59
CA ALA A 547 -7.27 15.61 24.50
C ALA A 547 -5.87 15.14 24.91
N ILE A 548 -5.41 15.49 26.12
CA ILE A 548 -4.13 15.02 26.66
C ILE A 548 -4.16 13.50 26.81
N ILE A 549 -5.20 12.93 27.40
CA ILE A 549 -5.35 11.47 27.56
C ILE A 549 -5.41 10.76 26.20
N LEU A 550 -6.16 11.31 25.23
CA LEU A 550 -6.23 10.77 23.87
C LEU A 550 -4.86 10.79 23.17
N THR A 551 -4.12 11.90 23.29
CA THR A 551 -2.83 12.08 22.62
C THR A 551 -1.73 11.25 23.29
N ALA A 552 -1.68 11.23 24.62
CA ALA A 552 -0.75 10.39 25.37
C ALA A 552 -1.06 8.91 25.19
N GLY A 553 -2.32 8.49 25.26
CA GLY A 553 -2.75 7.12 24.98
C GLY A 553 -2.45 6.70 23.54
N PHE A 554 -2.62 7.61 22.57
CA PHE A 554 -2.21 7.39 21.19
C PHE A 554 -0.68 7.19 21.06
N ILE A 555 0.13 8.05 21.70
CA ILE A 555 1.59 7.95 21.65
C ILE A 555 2.09 6.70 22.38
N ILE A 556 1.51 6.34 23.51
CA ILE A 556 1.80 5.10 24.23
C ILE A 556 1.40 3.90 23.37
N ALA A 557 0.26 3.94 22.67
CA ALA A 557 -0.13 2.87 21.75
C ALA A 557 0.79 2.78 20.51
N LEU A 558 1.23 3.92 19.97
CA LEU A 558 2.28 4.05 18.95
C LEU A 558 3.59 3.38 19.41
N LEU A 559 4.08 3.73 20.60
CA LEU A 559 5.36 3.25 21.12
C LEU A 559 5.28 1.79 21.54
N PHE A 560 4.20 1.36 22.19
CA PHE A 560 3.96 -0.04 22.56
C PHE A 560 3.83 -0.92 21.32
N SER A 561 3.05 -0.49 20.32
CA SER A 561 2.96 -1.19 19.03
C SER A 561 4.27 -1.16 18.26
N ILE A 562 5.22 -0.27 18.55
CA ILE A 562 6.57 -0.36 18.00
C ILE A 562 7.45 -1.32 18.81
N ILE A 563 7.52 -1.15 20.12
CA ILE A 563 8.42 -1.89 21.02
C ILE A 563 8.07 -3.37 21.10
N THR A 564 6.81 -3.74 21.37
CA THR A 564 6.39 -5.16 21.46
C THR A 564 6.69 -5.94 20.19
N ASN A 565 6.55 -5.26 19.06
CA ASN A 565 6.71 -5.81 17.74
C ASN A 565 8.16 -5.81 17.23
N ILE A 566 9.03 -4.95 17.79
CA ILE A 566 10.49 -5.07 17.64
C ILE A 566 11.03 -6.16 18.56
N MET A 567 10.54 -6.28 19.80
CA MET A 567 10.89 -7.38 20.70
C MET A 567 10.54 -8.74 20.07
N ALA A 568 9.38 -8.85 19.41
CA ALA A 568 9.02 -10.06 18.67
C ALA A 568 10.01 -10.48 17.55
N LEU A 569 11.01 -9.65 17.21
CA LEU A 569 12.06 -9.94 16.22
C LEU A 569 13.37 -10.50 16.80
N TYR A 570 13.56 -10.54 18.12
CA TYR A 570 14.82 -10.97 18.73
C TYR A 570 14.65 -12.28 19.52
N PRO A 571 15.48 -13.32 19.26
CA PRO A 571 15.45 -14.57 20.03
C PRO A 571 15.72 -14.35 21.52
N GLN A 572 16.53 -13.33 21.84
CA GLN A 572 16.89 -12.91 23.21
C GLN A 572 15.72 -12.36 24.04
N THR A 573 14.55 -12.17 23.44
CA THR A 573 13.33 -11.69 24.11
C THR A 573 12.19 -12.70 24.03
N SER A 574 12.44 -13.91 23.49
CA SER A 574 11.43 -14.95 23.24
C SER A 574 10.86 -15.61 24.51
N CYS A 575 11.54 -15.52 25.66
CA CYS A 575 11.03 -16.00 26.94
C CYS A 575 9.93 -15.09 27.52
N TYR A 576 9.96 -13.79 27.23
CA TYR A 576 9.04 -12.81 27.80
C TYR A 576 7.58 -13.03 27.38
N ARG A 577 6.68 -13.09 28.36
CA ARG A 577 5.22 -13.20 28.12
C ARG A 577 4.63 -12.07 27.26
N ILE A 578 5.19 -10.86 27.37
CA ILE A 578 4.81 -9.71 26.52
C ILE A 578 5.18 -9.93 25.03
N ALA A 579 6.23 -10.70 24.74
CA ALA A 579 6.62 -11.10 23.39
C ALA A 579 5.95 -12.42 22.93
N GLY A 580 5.10 -13.03 23.78
CA GLY A 580 4.42 -14.30 23.51
C GLY A 580 5.13 -15.55 24.04
N GLY A 581 6.18 -15.41 24.85
CA GLY A 581 6.83 -16.51 25.55
C GLY A 581 6.02 -17.05 26.74
N ASN A 582 6.43 -18.19 27.28
CA ASN A 582 5.79 -18.81 28.45
C ASN A 582 6.33 -18.29 29.81
N GLY A 583 7.38 -17.46 29.81
CA GLY A 583 8.06 -16.97 31.02
C GLY A 583 9.09 -17.94 31.60
N TYR A 584 9.57 -18.91 30.80
CA TYR A 584 10.67 -19.81 31.18
C TYR A 584 11.92 -19.51 30.33
N PRO A 585 13.14 -19.69 30.89
CA PRO A 585 14.38 -19.41 30.16
C PRO A 585 14.54 -20.32 28.95
N VAL A 586 14.93 -19.73 27.82
CA VAL A 586 15.12 -20.44 26.55
C VAL A 586 16.60 -20.81 26.42
N VAL A 587 16.89 -22.11 26.44
CA VAL A 587 18.23 -22.68 26.25
C VAL A 587 18.24 -23.50 24.96
N LYS A 588 19.28 -23.35 24.14
CA LYS A 588 19.51 -24.15 22.93
C LYS A 588 20.99 -24.51 22.88
N ASN A 589 21.31 -25.79 22.62
CA ASN A 589 22.70 -26.28 22.53
C ASN A 589 23.58 -25.92 23.75
N ASN A 590 23.06 -26.07 24.97
CA ASN A 590 23.69 -25.65 26.25
C ASN A 590 24.05 -24.15 26.37
N VAL A 591 23.51 -23.29 25.50
CA VAL A 591 23.65 -21.83 25.61
C VAL A 591 22.28 -21.21 25.94
N THR A 592 22.24 -20.39 26.98
CA THR A 592 21.04 -19.61 27.34
C THR A 592 20.83 -18.50 26.31
N ILE A 593 19.74 -18.58 25.54
CA ILE A 593 19.34 -17.57 24.56
C ILE A 593 18.58 -16.42 25.26
N CYS A 594 17.75 -16.75 26.25
CA CYS A 594 16.88 -15.80 26.94
C CYS A 594 16.78 -16.19 28.42
N GLU A 595 17.13 -15.27 29.32
CA GLU A 595 17.08 -15.44 30.77
C GLU A 595 16.21 -14.29 31.35
N GLU A 596 14.98 -14.60 31.79
CA GLU A 596 14.01 -13.61 32.25
C GLU A 596 14.48 -13.03 33.62
N PRO A 597 14.91 -11.75 33.69
CA PRO A 597 15.94 -11.36 34.64
C PRO A 597 15.41 -11.01 36.04
N GLY A 598 16.21 -11.33 37.05
CA GLY A 598 15.92 -11.04 38.45
C GLY A 598 15.82 -9.53 38.74
N HIS A 599 14.59 -9.05 38.92
CA HIS A 599 14.15 -7.78 39.52
C HIS A 599 15.03 -6.52 39.34
N LYS A 600 14.39 -5.51 38.71
CA LYS A 600 14.75 -4.07 38.58
C LYS A 600 15.54 -3.71 37.32
N VAL A 601 14.80 -3.21 36.32
CA VAL A 601 15.31 -2.26 35.33
C VAL A 601 14.49 -0.98 35.46
N TRP A 602 15.01 -0.02 36.23
CA TRP A 602 14.57 1.38 36.20
C TRP A 602 15.64 2.17 35.45
N LEU A 603 15.24 2.93 34.43
CA LEU A 603 16.15 3.58 33.49
C LEU A 603 16.42 5.06 33.78
N PHE A 604 15.95 5.56 34.93
CA PHE A 604 16.17 6.92 35.39
C PHE A 604 16.31 6.96 36.92
N ASP A 605 17.30 7.70 37.41
CA ASP A 605 17.34 8.16 38.79
C ASP A 605 16.62 9.52 38.85
N GLU A 606 15.55 9.63 39.65
CA GLU A 606 14.75 10.85 39.75
C GLU A 606 15.50 12.01 40.43
N ALA A 607 16.63 11.73 41.11
CA ALA A 607 17.42 12.75 41.81
C ALA A 607 18.18 13.71 40.88
N ASP A 608 18.65 13.25 39.71
CA ASP A 608 19.42 14.10 38.79
C ASP A 608 18.54 14.98 37.89
N LEU A 609 17.31 14.53 37.57
CA LEU A 609 16.35 15.31 36.79
C LEU A 609 15.83 16.55 37.54
N THR A 610 15.86 16.55 38.88
CA THR A 610 15.47 17.72 39.69
C THR A 610 16.54 18.81 39.77
N ARG A 611 17.80 18.56 39.33
CA ARG A 611 18.88 19.56 39.39
C ARG A 611 19.04 20.41 38.14
N GLN A 612 18.67 19.92 36.96
CA GLN A 612 18.84 20.68 35.70
C GLN A 612 17.66 21.59 35.34
N HIS A 613 16.52 21.50 36.04
CA HIS A 613 15.29 22.20 35.61
C HIS A 613 15.20 23.70 35.96
N ASN A 614 16.16 24.26 36.73
CA ASN A 614 16.04 25.62 37.26
C ASN A 614 16.77 26.73 36.47
N ASN A 615 17.64 26.40 35.50
CA ASN A 615 18.50 27.39 34.84
C ASN A 615 18.40 27.36 33.29
N SER A 616 17.29 27.84 32.71
CA SER A 616 17.24 28.50 31.38
C SER A 616 15.79 28.82 30.95
N ILE A 617 15.20 29.83 31.60
CA ILE A 617 14.04 30.58 31.05
C ILE A 617 14.55 32.00 30.76
N ASN A 618 14.00 32.63 29.71
CA ASN A 618 14.51 33.81 28.97
C ASN A 618 15.61 33.37 27.97
N GLU A 619 15.54 33.67 26.66
CA GLU A 619 15.00 34.86 25.98
C GLU A 619 14.21 34.54 24.68
N SER A 620 13.43 35.51 24.17
CA SER A 620 12.67 35.42 22.93
C SER A 620 13.31 36.21 21.76
N PRO A 621 13.31 35.70 20.51
CA PRO A 621 14.00 36.36 19.38
C PRO A 621 13.11 37.34 18.58
N SER A 622 13.45 38.63 18.59
CA SER A 622 12.74 39.70 17.86
C SER A 622 13.44 40.22 16.59
N MET A 623 14.35 39.44 15.98
CA MET A 623 15.08 39.82 14.76
C MET A 623 14.86 38.88 13.57
N TYR A 624 13.67 38.93 12.96
CA TYR A 624 13.46 38.41 11.60
C TYR A 624 12.47 39.24 10.75
N ALA A 625 11.79 40.23 11.33
CA ALA A 625 10.69 40.96 10.67
C ALA A 625 11.12 42.00 9.61
N GLN A 626 12.41 42.17 9.31
CA GLN A 626 12.91 43.26 8.45
C GLN A 626 13.46 42.84 7.07
N ALA A 627 13.43 41.54 6.70
CA ALA A 627 14.23 41.04 5.57
C ALA A 627 13.49 40.81 4.22
N LEU A 628 12.18 41.04 4.10
CA LEU A 628 11.39 40.65 2.91
C LEU A 628 10.45 41.72 2.32
N GLN A 629 10.79 43.00 2.46
CA GLN A 629 10.27 44.05 1.58
C GLN A 629 11.31 44.41 0.50
N THR A 630 11.25 43.76 -0.68
CA THR A 630 11.65 44.36 -1.99
C THR A 630 11.46 43.38 -3.16
N LYS A 631 10.36 43.55 -3.90
CA LYS A 631 10.32 43.87 -5.35
C LYS A 631 8.94 43.54 -5.92
N ASN A 632 8.14 44.58 -6.15
CA ASN A 632 7.01 44.55 -7.07
C ASN A 632 7.48 45.21 -8.37
N GLU A 633 7.27 44.58 -9.53
CA GLU A 633 7.13 45.27 -10.82
C GLU A 633 6.64 44.29 -11.91
N PHE A 634 5.96 44.85 -12.92
CA PHE A 634 5.28 44.23 -14.06
C PHE A 634 3.92 43.56 -13.82
N ASP A 635 2.91 44.32 -14.26
CA ASP A 635 1.49 44.07 -14.23
C ASP A 635 0.99 43.94 -15.67
N ASP A 636 0.71 42.69 -16.09
CA ASP A 636 0.32 42.31 -17.46
C ASP A 636 -0.56 41.04 -17.42
N LYS A 637 -1.34 40.88 -16.34
CA LYS A 637 -2.17 39.70 -16.05
C LYS A 637 -3.66 40.00 -16.17
N ASP A 638 -4.36 39.15 -16.90
CA ASP A 638 -5.81 39.17 -17.15
C ASP A 638 -6.64 38.45 -16.04
N ASP A 639 -7.97 38.36 -16.18
CA ASP A 639 -8.91 37.43 -15.46
C ASP A 639 -8.30 36.06 -15.19
N ASN A 640 -7.52 35.56 -16.14
CA ASN A 640 -6.94 34.25 -16.06
C ASN A 640 -5.99 34.06 -14.87
N GLY A 641 -5.41 35.14 -14.31
CA GLY A 641 -4.40 35.08 -13.26
C GLY A 641 -3.21 34.21 -13.67
N PHE A 642 -2.93 34.22 -14.97
CA PHE A 642 -2.00 33.48 -15.82
C PHE A 642 -1.71 34.40 -17.04
N LEU A 643 -0.88 34.00 -18.00
CA LEU A 643 -0.77 34.71 -19.29
C LEU A 643 -2.00 34.47 -20.21
N PRO A 644 -2.30 35.38 -21.17
CA PRO A 644 -3.47 35.27 -22.05
C PRO A 644 -3.47 34.10 -23.06
N ASP A 645 -2.30 33.53 -23.38
CA ASP A 645 -2.17 32.25 -24.13
C ASP A 645 -2.58 31.03 -23.27
N GLY A 646 -2.87 31.27 -21.99
CA GLY A 646 -3.23 30.32 -20.95
C GLY A 646 -2.06 29.83 -20.10
N ALA A 647 -0.81 30.25 -20.35
CA ALA A 647 0.38 29.77 -19.63
C ALA A 647 0.36 30.19 -18.14
N ILE A 648 0.40 29.20 -17.25
CA ILE A 648 0.28 29.38 -15.79
C ILE A 648 1.49 30.15 -15.22
N ARG A 649 2.67 30.00 -15.83
CA ARG A 649 3.91 30.69 -15.47
C ARG A 649 4.55 31.30 -16.71
N GLU A 650 5.11 32.49 -16.54
CA GLU A 650 5.86 33.21 -17.58
C GLU A 650 7.13 32.44 -18.02
N GLY A 651 7.65 32.76 -19.20
CA GLY A 651 8.90 32.20 -19.76
C GLY A 651 8.74 31.26 -20.96
N GLY A 652 7.53 31.08 -21.49
CA GLY A 652 7.26 30.35 -22.74
C GLY A 652 7.44 28.83 -22.69
N ALA A 653 6.82 28.13 -23.64
CA ALA A 653 6.86 26.66 -23.69
C ALA A 653 8.28 26.15 -23.94
N LEU A 654 8.80 25.33 -23.02
CA LEU A 654 10.16 24.80 -23.09
C LEU A 654 10.40 23.99 -24.37
N GLU A 655 11.39 24.36 -25.18
CA GLU A 655 11.81 23.55 -26.32
C GLU A 655 12.50 22.27 -25.82
N LEU A 656 12.08 21.10 -26.32
CA LEU A 656 12.63 19.80 -25.88
C LEU A 656 14.11 19.61 -26.26
N THR A 657 14.61 20.42 -27.19
CA THR A 657 15.99 20.51 -27.65
C THR A 657 16.84 21.53 -26.86
N SER A 658 16.24 22.29 -25.94
CA SER A 658 16.98 23.29 -25.15
C SER A 658 17.91 22.64 -24.11
N ARG A 659 18.95 23.38 -23.69
CA ARG A 659 19.91 22.95 -22.66
C ARG A 659 19.23 22.49 -21.37
N GLU A 660 18.24 23.25 -20.91
CA GLU A 660 17.46 22.96 -19.71
C GLU A 660 16.62 21.69 -19.87
N ALA A 661 15.95 21.54 -21.03
CA ALA A 661 15.23 20.31 -21.34
C ALA A 661 16.14 19.09 -21.41
N ILE A 662 17.33 19.19 -22.02
CA ILE A 662 18.30 18.09 -22.08
C ILE A 662 18.83 17.75 -20.68
N GLY A 663 19.08 18.75 -19.82
CA GLY A 663 19.48 18.52 -18.43
C GLY A 663 18.42 17.78 -17.62
N LEU A 664 17.15 18.14 -17.83
CA LEU A 664 16.00 17.49 -17.20
C LEU A 664 15.77 16.09 -17.76
N LEU A 665 15.71 15.91 -19.09
CA LEU A 665 15.58 14.61 -19.76
C LEU A 665 16.75 13.68 -19.39
N GLY A 666 17.95 14.22 -19.16
CA GLY A 666 19.10 13.49 -18.63
C GLY A 666 18.87 12.91 -17.23
N GLN A 667 18.12 13.60 -16.35
CA GLN A 667 17.68 13.01 -15.07
C GLN A 667 16.77 11.81 -15.32
N TYR A 668 15.77 11.95 -16.19
CA TYR A 668 14.81 10.87 -16.49
C TYR A 668 15.45 9.70 -17.25
N ALA A 669 16.49 9.94 -18.04
CA ALA A 669 17.31 8.91 -18.66
C ALA A 669 18.08 8.10 -17.59
N SER A 670 18.82 8.77 -16.70
CA SER A 670 19.54 8.10 -15.60
C SER A 670 18.60 7.39 -14.63
N VAL A 671 17.46 8.00 -14.28
CA VAL A 671 16.39 7.34 -13.51
C VAL A 671 15.94 6.10 -14.26
N GLY A 672 15.65 6.18 -15.56
CA GLY A 672 15.29 5.03 -16.39
C GLY A 672 16.31 3.89 -16.37
N VAL A 673 17.61 4.20 -16.34
CA VAL A 673 18.68 3.19 -16.24
C VAL A 673 18.76 2.55 -14.86
N ILE A 674 18.81 3.32 -13.76
CA ILE A 674 18.89 2.73 -12.40
C ILE A 674 17.62 1.93 -12.08
N TYR A 675 16.47 2.48 -12.46
CA TYR A 675 15.15 1.90 -12.28
C TYR A 675 14.88 0.67 -13.14
N GLY A 676 15.46 0.61 -14.34
CA GLY A 676 15.45 -0.62 -15.14
C GLY A 676 16.39 -1.68 -14.56
N CYS A 677 17.53 -1.27 -13.99
CA CYS A 677 18.57 -2.21 -13.55
C CYS A 677 18.31 -2.84 -12.18
N LEU A 678 18.13 -2.04 -11.11
CA LEU A 678 18.03 -2.58 -9.75
C LEU A 678 16.90 -3.62 -9.61
N PRO A 679 15.69 -3.41 -10.17
CA PRO A 679 14.67 -4.46 -10.24
C PRO A 679 15.08 -5.67 -11.08
N ALA A 680 15.72 -5.49 -12.23
CA ALA A 680 16.12 -6.59 -13.10
C ALA A 680 17.19 -7.52 -12.47
N LEU A 681 18.08 -6.99 -11.63
CA LEU A 681 19.13 -7.78 -10.93
C LEU A 681 18.58 -8.87 -10.01
N ALA A 682 17.30 -8.77 -9.63
CA ALA A 682 16.62 -9.75 -8.80
C ALA A 682 16.74 -11.21 -9.32
N TYR A 683 16.77 -11.43 -10.65
CA TYR A 683 16.83 -12.78 -11.22
C TYR A 683 18.24 -13.36 -11.26
N PRO A 684 19.19 -12.79 -12.03
CA PRO A 684 20.51 -13.39 -12.17
C PRO A 684 21.30 -13.36 -10.86
N VAL A 685 21.44 -12.20 -10.21
CA VAL A 685 22.22 -12.11 -8.96
C VAL A 685 21.50 -12.86 -7.84
N TYR A 686 20.28 -12.43 -7.53
CA TYR A 686 19.61 -12.83 -6.30
C TYR A 686 18.71 -14.07 -6.41
N VAL A 687 18.75 -14.80 -7.52
CA VAL A 687 18.41 -16.23 -7.54
C VAL A 687 19.61 -17.02 -8.02
N LYS A 688 20.09 -16.74 -9.23
CA LYS A 688 20.86 -17.74 -9.94
C LYS A 688 22.31 -17.81 -9.48
N TYR A 689 23.03 -16.68 -9.39
CA TYR A 689 24.42 -16.65 -8.96
C TYR A 689 24.61 -17.19 -7.52
N MET A 690 23.63 -16.96 -6.64
CA MET A 690 23.79 -17.13 -5.19
C MET A 690 22.78 -18.10 -4.54
N ASN A 691 21.86 -18.68 -5.31
CA ASN A 691 20.91 -19.74 -4.91
C ASN A 691 20.20 -19.56 -3.55
N PHE A 692 19.69 -18.37 -3.30
CA PHE A 692 18.96 -18.07 -2.07
C PHE A 692 17.59 -18.77 -2.04
N THR A 693 17.14 -19.20 -0.86
CA THR A 693 15.78 -19.73 -0.65
C THR A 693 14.79 -18.61 -0.29
N GLY A 694 13.61 -18.88 0.31
CA GLY A 694 12.52 -17.90 0.52
C GLY A 694 11.74 -17.81 1.86
N TYR A 695 12.27 -18.34 2.96
CA TYR A 695 12.00 -17.89 4.34
C TYR A 695 12.74 -16.67 5.06
N GLN A 696 13.84 -15.90 4.77
CA GLN A 696 15.64 -14.90 2.75
C GLN A 696 15.17 -14.09 1.40
N ALA A 697 14.78 -14.78 0.30
CA ALA A 697 14.26 -14.31 -1.01
C ALA A 697 13.71 -12.89 -1.07
N ALA A 698 12.78 -12.53 -0.19
CA ALA A 698 12.04 -11.28 -0.28
C ALA A 698 12.93 -10.02 -0.09
N SER A 699 14.11 -10.13 0.54
CA SER A 699 14.83 -8.97 1.10
C SER A 699 15.38 -7.96 0.07
N TYR A 700 15.66 -8.35 -1.18
CA TYR A 700 15.93 -7.36 -2.24
C TYR A 700 14.70 -6.52 -2.65
N THR A 701 13.56 -6.76 -2.00
CA THR A 701 12.42 -5.85 -1.89
C THR A 701 12.17 -5.44 -0.45
N VAL A 702 12.33 -6.34 0.53
CA VAL A 702 11.97 -6.04 1.93
C VAL A 702 13.06 -5.32 2.75
N LEU A 703 14.20 -5.04 2.13
CA LEU A 703 15.11 -3.96 2.54
C LEU A 703 15.01 -2.78 1.56
N VAL A 704 15.08 -3.04 0.23
CA VAL A 704 15.40 -2.10 -0.89
C VAL A 704 14.53 -0.82 -1.02
N THR A 705 13.55 -0.67 -0.15
CA THR A 705 12.32 0.08 -0.41
C THR A 705 12.05 1.18 0.60
N LEU A 706 13.14 1.68 1.19
CA LEU A 706 13.33 3.08 1.57
C LEU A 706 13.30 3.98 0.31
N CYS A 707 12.31 3.89 -0.59
CA CYS A 707 12.41 4.58 -1.88
C CYS A 707 11.13 5.28 -2.37
N TRP A 708 10.59 4.97 -3.56
CA TRP A 708 9.71 5.89 -4.33
C TRP A 708 8.36 6.30 -3.68
N SER A 709 8.05 5.86 -2.46
CA SER A 709 6.91 6.34 -1.68
C SER A 709 7.33 7.22 -0.48
N PHE A 710 8.53 7.05 0.09
CA PHE A 710 9.05 8.00 1.09
C PHE A 710 9.12 9.42 0.49
N LYS A 711 9.29 9.49 -0.83
CA LYS A 711 9.01 10.61 -1.74
C LYS A 711 8.05 11.70 -1.23
N VAL A 712 6.94 11.42 -0.54
CA VAL A 712 6.07 12.50 0.03
C VAL A 712 6.80 13.37 1.06
N PHE A 713 7.57 12.76 1.96
CA PHE A 713 8.43 13.49 2.90
C PHE A 713 9.48 14.31 2.14
N LEU A 714 9.85 13.88 0.94
CA LEU A 714 10.91 14.48 0.13
C LEU A 714 10.40 15.63 -0.74
N GLY A 715 9.19 15.52 -1.30
CA GLY A 715 8.50 16.65 -1.90
C GLY A 715 8.19 17.73 -0.85
N MET A 716 8.05 17.35 0.42
CA MET A 716 7.96 18.30 1.52
C MET A 716 9.31 18.98 1.80
N ILE A 717 10.38 18.19 1.82
CA ILE A 717 11.72 18.68 2.14
C ILE A 717 12.24 19.64 1.06
N THR A 718 12.02 19.36 -0.23
CA THR A 718 12.61 20.10 -1.37
C THR A 718 12.11 21.54 -1.57
N ASP A 719 11.31 22.13 -0.67
CA ASP A 719 11.07 23.58 -0.66
C ASP A 719 10.98 24.21 0.75
N CYS A 720 10.61 23.45 1.78
CA CYS A 720 10.72 23.94 3.16
C CYS A 720 12.16 24.30 3.52
N PHE A 721 13.14 23.64 2.87
CA PHE A 721 14.53 23.66 3.26
C PHE A 721 15.50 23.86 2.08
N PRO A 722 15.44 24.96 1.30
CA PRO A 722 16.45 25.23 0.27
C PRO A 722 17.86 25.24 0.87
N ILE A 723 18.83 24.69 0.14
CA ILE A 723 20.22 24.55 0.55
C ILE A 723 21.06 25.49 -0.32
N GLY A 724 21.81 26.41 0.29
CA GLY A 724 22.55 27.44 -0.45
C GLY A 724 21.66 28.38 -1.29
N GLY A 725 20.37 28.49 -0.96
CA GLY A 725 19.39 29.29 -1.71
C GLY A 725 18.76 28.58 -2.94
N TYR A 726 19.11 27.31 -3.19
CA TYR A 726 18.49 26.50 -4.25
C TYR A 726 17.55 25.44 -3.64
N LYS A 727 16.41 25.19 -4.30
CA LYS A 727 15.33 24.30 -3.83
C LYS A 727 15.45 22.89 -4.40
N ARG A 728 15.93 22.70 -5.63
CA ARG A 728 15.92 21.40 -6.34
C ARG A 728 17.32 20.83 -6.53
N ARG A 729 18.21 21.63 -7.13
CA ARG A 729 19.57 21.26 -7.56
C ARG A 729 20.41 20.62 -6.43
N PRO A 730 20.39 21.10 -5.17
CA PRO A 730 21.14 20.46 -4.09
C PRO A 730 20.60 19.07 -3.74
N TYR A 731 19.28 18.87 -3.73
CA TYR A 731 18.66 17.58 -3.45
C TYR A 731 18.88 16.57 -4.57
N MET A 732 18.98 17.03 -5.81
CA MET A 732 19.44 16.20 -6.92
C MET A 732 20.89 15.73 -6.73
N ILE A 733 21.81 16.65 -6.39
CA ILE A 733 23.21 16.31 -6.14
C ILE A 733 23.33 15.35 -4.95
N ILE A 734 22.65 15.63 -3.84
CA ILE A 734 22.65 14.77 -2.64
C ILE A 734 22.07 13.38 -2.96
N GLY A 735 20.92 13.33 -3.64
CA GLY A 735 20.29 12.07 -4.02
C GLY A 735 21.17 11.22 -4.94
N TRP A 736 21.69 11.82 -6.01
CA TRP A 736 22.60 11.11 -6.91
C TRP A 736 23.95 10.78 -6.26
N ALA A 737 24.46 11.59 -5.33
CA ALA A 737 25.66 11.27 -4.57
C ALA A 737 25.45 10.06 -3.66
N ILE A 738 24.34 9.99 -2.91
CA ILE A 738 23.97 8.82 -2.10
C ILE A 738 23.87 7.57 -3.00
N CYS A 739 23.21 7.69 -4.17
CA CYS A 739 23.12 6.59 -5.13
C CYS A 739 24.50 6.17 -5.65
N CYS A 740 25.32 7.13 -6.09
CA CYS A 740 26.67 6.91 -6.60
C CYS A 740 27.56 6.23 -5.55
N SER A 741 27.58 6.72 -4.31
CA SER A 741 28.34 6.12 -3.21
C SER A 741 27.93 4.66 -2.95
N CYS A 742 26.63 4.36 -2.99
CA CYS A 742 26.15 2.98 -2.85
C CYS A 742 26.58 2.08 -4.03
N MET A 743 26.52 2.58 -5.26
CA MET A 743 26.99 1.84 -6.45
C MET A 743 28.52 1.65 -6.42
N CYS A 744 29.29 2.64 -5.99
CA CYS A 744 30.75 2.54 -5.81
C CYS A 744 31.12 1.50 -4.76
N LEU A 745 30.48 1.52 -3.58
CA LEU A 745 30.69 0.50 -2.55
C LEU A 745 30.38 -0.90 -3.09
N MET A 746 29.29 -1.06 -3.85
CA MET A 746 28.95 -2.34 -4.49
C MET A 746 29.81 -2.71 -5.72
N ALA A 747 30.56 -1.77 -6.31
CA ALA A 747 31.48 -2.08 -7.39
C ALA A 747 32.86 -2.54 -6.86
N PHE A 748 33.34 -1.94 -5.77
CA PHE A 748 34.70 -2.12 -5.26
C PHE A 748 34.84 -3.12 -4.10
N VAL A 749 33.80 -3.36 -3.30
CA VAL A 749 33.82 -4.48 -2.33
C VAL A 749 33.73 -5.79 -3.11
N PRO A 750 34.56 -6.82 -2.84
CA PRO A 750 34.47 -8.09 -3.57
C PRO A 750 33.11 -8.76 -3.35
N PHE A 751 32.46 -9.14 -4.44
CA PHE A 751 31.24 -9.97 -4.37
C PHE A 751 31.60 -11.37 -3.86
N PRO A 752 30.77 -12.00 -3.01
CA PRO A 752 31.02 -13.37 -2.56
C PRO A 752 30.88 -14.36 -3.73
N ASP A 753 31.66 -15.45 -3.66
CA ASP A 753 31.70 -16.48 -4.71
C ASP A 753 30.34 -17.15 -4.94
N PRO A 754 29.99 -17.49 -6.20
CA PRO A 754 28.69 -18.04 -6.55
C PRO A 754 28.41 -19.39 -5.87
N TYR A 755 27.13 -19.68 -5.63
CA TYR A 755 26.68 -20.94 -5.02
C TYR A 755 27.15 -22.18 -5.81
N ILE A 756 27.18 -22.07 -7.15
CA ILE A 756 27.81 -23.06 -8.04
C ILE A 756 29.00 -22.42 -8.73
N SER A 757 30.19 -22.99 -8.49
CA SER A 757 31.42 -22.62 -9.21
C SER A 757 31.30 -22.89 -10.71
N LYS A 758 31.98 -22.08 -11.54
CA LYS A 758 31.89 -22.16 -13.01
C LYS A 758 32.28 -23.53 -13.60
N THR A 759 33.08 -24.30 -12.87
CA THR A 759 33.48 -25.67 -13.19
C THR A 759 32.35 -26.69 -13.01
N LEU A 760 31.49 -26.56 -11.99
CA LEU A 760 30.29 -27.40 -11.83
C LEU A 760 29.15 -27.02 -12.78
N GLY A 761 29.15 -25.79 -13.32
CA GLY A 761 28.14 -25.30 -14.26
C GLY A 761 28.03 -26.06 -15.60
N LYS A 762 28.92 -27.02 -15.87
CA LYS A 762 28.88 -27.90 -17.06
C LYS A 762 28.08 -29.20 -16.85
N LEU A 763 27.55 -29.44 -15.65
CA LEU A 763 26.72 -30.61 -15.35
C LEU A 763 25.35 -30.51 -16.08
N PRO A 764 24.65 -31.65 -16.31
CA PRO A 764 23.32 -31.62 -16.93
C PRO A 764 22.35 -30.72 -16.15
N ALA A 765 21.51 -29.94 -16.86
CA ALA A 765 20.59 -28.99 -16.23
C ALA A 765 19.67 -29.63 -15.16
N ALA A 766 19.28 -30.89 -15.35
CA ALA A 766 18.56 -31.67 -14.35
C ALA A 766 19.36 -31.85 -13.04
N THR A 767 20.65 -32.18 -13.13
CA THR A 767 21.57 -32.28 -11.98
C THR A 767 21.82 -30.92 -11.33
N ILE A 768 22.03 -29.86 -12.14
CA ILE A 768 22.17 -28.50 -11.61
C ILE A 768 20.92 -28.09 -10.82
N SER A 769 19.71 -28.36 -11.34
CA SER A 769 18.46 -28.05 -10.62
C SER A 769 18.31 -28.81 -9.30
N LYS A 770 18.89 -30.01 -9.18
CA LYS A 770 18.90 -30.80 -7.93
C LYS A 770 19.92 -30.27 -6.92
N VAL A 771 21.13 -29.94 -7.35
CA VAL A 771 22.18 -29.34 -6.49
C VAL A 771 21.76 -27.95 -5.99
N ARG A 772 21.11 -27.17 -6.85
CA ARG A 772 20.44 -25.92 -6.47
C ARG A 772 19.32 -26.17 -5.45
N GLY A 773 18.55 -27.25 -5.63
CA GLY A 773 17.57 -27.75 -4.66
C GLY A 773 18.14 -28.38 -3.37
N GLY A 774 19.45 -28.34 -3.15
CA GLY A 774 20.11 -28.89 -1.95
C GLY A 774 20.29 -30.42 -1.94
N ASP A 775 20.08 -31.10 -3.07
CA ASP A 775 20.37 -32.54 -3.24
C ASP A 775 21.80 -32.73 -3.78
N PHE A 776 22.71 -33.10 -2.87
CA PHE A 776 24.12 -33.35 -3.17
C PHE A 776 24.45 -34.82 -3.41
N SER A 777 23.46 -35.72 -3.51
CA SER A 777 23.69 -37.15 -3.80
C SER A 777 24.38 -37.36 -5.16
N ASN A 778 24.14 -36.45 -6.11
CA ASN A 778 24.68 -36.45 -7.47
C ASN A 778 26.17 -36.02 -7.55
N LEU A 779 26.84 -35.69 -6.44
CA LEU A 779 28.20 -35.09 -6.43
C LEU A 779 29.25 -35.96 -5.74
N THR A 780 30.46 -36.00 -6.30
CA THR A 780 31.67 -36.54 -5.65
C THR A 780 32.14 -35.63 -4.51
N ALA A 781 32.95 -36.16 -3.58
CA ALA A 781 33.42 -35.39 -2.40
C ALA A 781 34.10 -34.06 -2.78
N ALA A 782 35.01 -34.07 -3.76
CA ALA A 782 35.68 -32.86 -4.24
C ALA A 782 34.73 -31.87 -4.94
N GLN A 783 33.61 -32.34 -5.51
CA GLN A 783 32.59 -31.45 -6.09
C GLN A 783 31.66 -30.84 -5.02
N LYS A 784 31.49 -31.49 -3.86
CA LYS A 784 30.71 -30.95 -2.74
C LYS A 784 31.39 -29.75 -2.06
N GLU A 785 32.72 -29.78 -1.96
CA GLU A 785 33.52 -28.67 -1.42
C GLU A 785 33.49 -27.42 -2.32
N MET A 786 33.18 -27.58 -3.61
CA MET A 786 33.05 -26.49 -4.60
C MET A 786 31.65 -25.85 -4.66
N VAL A 787 30.79 -26.09 -3.66
CA VAL A 787 29.44 -25.52 -3.52
C VAL A 787 29.38 -24.60 -2.29
N ASN A 788 29.12 -23.31 -2.51
CA ASN A 788 29.12 -22.31 -1.44
C ASN A 788 27.73 -22.19 -0.78
N ILE A 789 27.45 -23.06 0.19
CA ILE A 789 26.12 -23.18 0.83
C ILE A 789 25.71 -21.90 1.60
N ASN A 790 26.67 -21.18 2.18
CA ASN A 790 26.40 -20.03 3.07
C ASN A 790 26.42 -18.67 2.36
N VAL A 791 26.54 -18.62 1.03
CA VAL A 791 26.59 -17.36 0.26
C VAL A 791 25.37 -16.45 0.53
N ALA A 792 24.23 -17.04 0.91
CA ALA A 792 23.02 -16.37 1.40
C ALA A 792 23.27 -15.39 2.54
N ASP A 793 24.06 -15.78 3.53
CA ASP A 793 24.22 -15.04 4.78
C ASP A 793 24.99 -13.72 4.63
N SER A 794 25.69 -13.56 3.51
CA SER A 794 26.45 -12.35 3.16
C SER A 794 25.62 -11.28 2.42
N SER A 795 24.41 -11.61 1.98
CA SER A 795 23.61 -10.79 1.06
C SER A 795 23.03 -9.49 1.66
N ASN A 796 22.80 -9.46 2.98
CA ASN A 796 22.19 -8.35 3.72
C ASN A 796 22.81 -6.99 3.36
N TYR A 797 24.14 -6.97 3.21
CA TYR A 797 24.92 -5.78 2.89
C TYR A 797 24.58 -5.20 1.51
N TRP A 798 24.52 -6.05 0.49
CA TRP A 798 24.23 -5.71 -0.91
C TRP A 798 22.80 -5.21 -1.10
N ILE A 799 21.90 -5.87 -0.37
CA ILE A 799 20.50 -5.53 -0.28
C ILE A 799 20.32 -4.16 0.41
N LEU A 800 21.04 -3.89 1.50
CA LEU A 800 21.04 -2.59 2.19
C LEU A 800 21.62 -1.46 1.33
N LEU A 801 22.71 -1.69 0.60
CA LEU A 801 23.27 -0.67 -0.28
C LEU A 801 22.38 -0.40 -1.50
N SER A 802 21.71 -1.42 -2.05
CA SER A 802 20.69 -1.20 -3.10
C SER A 802 19.45 -0.47 -2.57
N THR A 803 19.13 -0.62 -1.28
CA THR A 803 18.11 0.16 -0.57
C THR A 803 18.46 1.63 -0.53
N LEU A 804 19.64 1.93 0.02
CA LEU A 804 20.09 3.28 0.26
C LEU A 804 20.39 3.99 -1.07
N GLY A 805 20.89 3.26 -2.07
CA GLY A 805 20.99 3.74 -3.43
C GLY A 805 19.64 4.09 -4.03
N SER A 806 18.62 3.25 -3.80
CA SER A 806 17.24 3.52 -4.22
C SER A 806 16.62 4.69 -3.46
N PHE A 807 16.99 4.97 -2.21
CA PHE A 807 16.63 6.21 -1.52
C PHE A 807 17.26 7.43 -2.21
N GLY A 808 18.53 7.31 -2.59
CA GLY A 808 19.32 8.36 -3.23
C GLY A 808 18.71 8.89 -4.53
N TYR A 809 18.68 8.10 -5.61
CA TYR A 809 18.24 8.62 -6.91
C TYR A 809 16.77 9.06 -6.92
N MET A 810 15.99 8.51 -5.99
CA MET A 810 14.58 8.81 -5.79
C MET A 810 14.36 10.20 -5.16
N LEU A 811 15.21 10.63 -4.23
CA LEU A 811 15.25 12.01 -3.73
C LEU A 811 15.55 12.99 -4.87
N ALA A 812 16.44 12.62 -5.79
CA ALA A 812 16.73 13.40 -6.98
C ALA A 812 15.56 13.42 -7.99
N ASP A 813 14.87 12.30 -8.17
CA ASP A 813 13.69 12.20 -9.04
C ASP A 813 12.55 13.12 -8.57
N VAL A 814 12.30 13.27 -7.26
CA VAL A 814 11.30 14.26 -6.74
C VAL A 814 11.68 15.70 -7.08
N ALA A 815 12.97 16.04 -6.98
CA ALA A 815 13.43 17.37 -7.34
C ALA A 815 13.30 17.61 -8.87
N ALA A 816 13.42 16.56 -9.69
CA ALA A 816 13.21 16.62 -11.14
C ALA A 816 11.72 16.74 -11.51
N ASP A 817 10.89 15.91 -10.90
CA ASP A 817 9.42 15.95 -10.92
C ASP A 817 8.88 17.35 -10.62
N ALA A 818 9.39 18.03 -9.58
CA ALA A 818 8.99 19.40 -9.26
C ALA A 818 9.35 20.39 -10.39
N MET A 819 10.55 20.30 -10.97
CA MET A 819 10.93 21.16 -12.11
C MET A 819 10.13 20.88 -13.39
N VAL A 820 9.75 19.62 -13.66
CA VAL A 820 8.85 19.30 -14.78
C VAL A 820 7.57 20.13 -14.71
N VAL A 821 7.01 20.28 -13.51
CA VAL A 821 5.80 21.06 -13.30
C VAL A 821 6.07 22.56 -13.46
N GLU A 822 7.17 23.06 -12.90
CA GLU A 822 7.61 24.46 -13.08
C GLU A 822 7.75 24.85 -14.56
N TYR A 823 8.27 23.95 -15.39
CA TYR A 823 8.40 24.15 -16.83
C TYR A 823 7.11 23.90 -17.61
N ALA A 824 6.31 22.90 -17.25
CA ALA A 824 5.07 22.57 -17.96
C ALA A 824 3.94 23.59 -17.67
N HIS A 825 4.03 24.38 -16.60
CA HIS A 825 3.22 25.59 -16.41
C HIS A 825 3.42 26.64 -17.51
N ARG A 826 4.62 26.71 -18.10
CA ARG A 826 4.93 27.64 -19.20
C ARG A 826 4.36 27.19 -20.55
N GLU A 827 3.80 25.98 -20.64
CA GLU A 827 3.13 25.50 -21.86
C GLU A 827 1.71 26.08 -21.95
N PRO A 828 1.27 26.64 -23.11
CA PRO A 828 -0.10 27.08 -23.33
C PRO A 828 -1.07 25.89 -23.35
N ILE A 829 -2.35 26.15 -23.05
CA ILE A 829 -3.33 25.12 -22.67
C ILE A 829 -3.48 23.98 -23.69
N HIS A 830 -3.33 24.26 -24.99
CA HIS A 830 -3.51 23.27 -26.06
C HIS A 830 -2.32 22.29 -26.19
N ILE A 831 -1.09 22.68 -25.83
CA ILE A 831 0.09 21.77 -25.80
C ILE A 831 0.49 21.28 -24.41
N ARG A 832 -0.04 21.90 -23.34
CA ARG A 832 0.32 21.58 -21.96
C ARG A 832 0.22 20.09 -21.65
N GLY A 833 1.32 19.52 -21.17
CA GLY A 833 1.48 18.09 -20.93
C GLY A 833 2.37 17.36 -21.95
N ARG A 834 2.78 18.04 -23.01
CA ARG A 834 3.77 17.55 -23.98
C ARG A 834 5.11 17.29 -23.30
N LEU A 835 5.62 18.21 -22.46
CA LEU A 835 6.86 17.99 -21.69
C LEU A 835 6.77 16.75 -20.80
N GLN A 836 5.63 16.57 -20.12
CA GLN A 836 5.37 15.41 -19.28
C GLN A 836 5.33 14.10 -20.08
N SER A 837 4.82 14.11 -21.32
CA SER A 837 4.87 12.94 -22.20
C SER A 837 6.31 12.61 -22.61
N ALA A 838 7.12 13.64 -22.90
CA ALA A 838 8.51 13.47 -23.33
C ALA A 838 9.39 12.83 -22.25
N ILE A 839 9.35 13.32 -21.00
CA ILE A 839 10.13 12.74 -19.89
C ILE A 839 9.79 11.27 -19.62
N TYR A 840 8.52 10.88 -19.70
CA TYR A 840 8.09 9.50 -19.45
C TYR A 840 8.46 8.60 -20.64
N SER A 841 8.32 9.09 -21.87
CA SER A 841 8.82 8.39 -23.07
C SER A 841 10.33 8.13 -22.98
N VAL A 842 11.12 9.12 -22.53
CA VAL A 842 12.58 8.95 -22.33
C VAL A 842 12.88 7.97 -21.18
N ARG A 843 12.18 8.07 -20.04
CA ARG A 843 12.36 7.13 -18.92
C ARG A 843 12.13 5.68 -19.35
N TYR A 844 11.07 5.40 -20.11
CA TYR A 844 10.80 4.05 -20.64
C TYR A 844 11.81 3.62 -21.71
N ALA A 845 12.17 4.49 -22.66
CA ALA A 845 13.18 4.17 -23.68
C ALA A 845 14.57 3.86 -23.06
N CYS A 846 15.02 4.64 -22.07
CA CYS A 846 16.29 4.40 -21.39
C CYS A 846 16.28 3.16 -20.49
N SER A 847 15.10 2.72 -20.01
CA SER A 847 14.98 1.46 -19.25
C SER A 847 15.25 0.19 -20.08
N MET A 848 15.21 0.28 -21.42
CA MET A 848 15.55 -0.85 -22.30
C MET A 848 17.03 -1.26 -22.19
N ILE A 849 17.93 -0.30 -21.96
CA ILE A 849 19.39 -0.52 -21.88
C ILE A 849 19.76 -1.48 -20.74
N PRO A 850 19.41 -1.22 -19.46
CA PRO A 850 19.72 -2.14 -18.37
C PRO A 850 18.97 -3.48 -18.49
N LEU A 851 17.75 -3.50 -19.03
CA LEU A 851 17.00 -4.74 -19.26
C LEU A 851 17.73 -5.66 -20.25
N LEU A 852 18.30 -5.10 -21.32
CA LEU A 852 19.10 -5.84 -22.29
C LEU A 852 20.47 -6.24 -21.72
N VAL A 853 21.17 -5.34 -21.01
CA VAL A 853 22.46 -5.64 -20.36
C VAL A 853 22.30 -6.78 -19.34
N VAL A 854 21.30 -6.71 -18.45
CA VAL A 854 21.06 -7.77 -17.45
C VAL A 854 20.63 -9.08 -18.14
N GLY A 855 19.74 -9.02 -19.13
CA GLY A 855 19.25 -10.21 -19.84
C GLY A 855 20.29 -10.93 -20.72
N VAL A 856 21.27 -10.20 -21.27
CA VAL A 856 22.29 -10.76 -22.18
C VAL A 856 23.60 -11.05 -21.44
N CYS A 857 24.09 -10.15 -20.59
CA CYS A 857 25.41 -10.26 -19.96
C CYS A 857 25.45 -11.16 -18.70
N MET A 858 24.28 -11.52 -18.15
CA MET A 858 24.15 -12.38 -16.97
C MET A 858 23.47 -13.72 -17.33
N ASN A 859 23.91 -14.33 -18.44
CA ASN A 859 23.33 -15.54 -19.04
C ASN A 859 24.34 -16.71 -19.11
N GLY A 860 25.31 -16.76 -18.19
CA GLY A 860 26.32 -17.82 -18.09
C GLY A 860 25.94 -18.95 -17.12
N PRO A 861 26.80 -19.97 -16.91
CA PRO A 861 26.45 -21.16 -16.13
C PRO A 861 26.21 -20.85 -14.63
N GLU A 862 26.99 -19.93 -14.06
CA GLU A 862 26.73 -19.36 -12.73
C GLU A 862 25.31 -18.76 -12.59
N TYR A 863 24.74 -18.27 -13.68
CA TYR A 863 23.40 -17.67 -13.76
C TYR A 863 22.32 -18.60 -14.33
N ASP A 864 22.61 -19.90 -14.50
CA ASP A 864 21.68 -20.88 -15.09
C ASP A 864 21.28 -20.55 -16.54
N GLY A 865 22.20 -19.90 -17.27
CA GLY A 865 22.03 -19.47 -18.65
C GLY A 865 22.79 -20.32 -19.67
N SER A 866 22.46 -20.15 -20.95
CA SER A 866 22.95 -20.98 -22.05
C SER A 866 24.28 -20.52 -22.67
N PHE A 867 24.86 -19.41 -22.21
CA PHE A 867 26.11 -18.89 -22.75
C PHE A 867 27.33 -19.44 -22.01
N ASN A 868 28.46 -19.56 -22.69
CA ASN A 868 29.72 -19.99 -22.09
C ASN A 868 30.44 -18.87 -21.30
N TRP A 869 29.86 -17.67 -21.23
CA TRP A 869 30.44 -16.48 -20.60
C TRP A 869 29.37 -15.67 -19.86
N SER A 870 29.78 -14.94 -18.83
CA SER A 870 28.95 -13.90 -18.20
C SER A 870 29.78 -12.94 -17.35
N MET A 871 29.20 -11.77 -17.07
CA MET A 871 29.80 -10.73 -16.23
C MET A 871 29.52 -10.96 -14.74
N GLY A 872 30.45 -10.59 -13.85
CA GLY A 872 30.23 -10.63 -12.41
C GLY A 872 29.33 -9.48 -11.90
N PRO A 873 28.60 -9.64 -10.78
CA PRO A 873 27.64 -8.63 -10.32
C PRO A 873 28.24 -7.24 -10.07
N ASN A 874 29.45 -7.18 -9.52
CA ASN A 874 30.19 -5.92 -9.30
C ASN A 874 30.39 -5.09 -10.57
N LEU A 875 30.57 -5.73 -11.73
CA LEU A 875 30.74 -5.00 -12.99
C LEU A 875 29.44 -4.31 -13.41
N ILE A 876 28.28 -4.90 -13.10
CA ILE A 876 26.97 -4.29 -13.36
C ILE A 876 26.73 -3.12 -12.39
N PHE A 877 27.06 -3.25 -11.11
CA PHE A 877 27.04 -2.12 -10.17
C PHE A 877 28.01 -1.00 -10.60
N GLY A 878 29.19 -1.36 -11.11
CA GLY A 878 30.14 -0.43 -11.72
C GLY A 878 29.58 0.33 -12.93
N MET A 879 28.83 -0.35 -13.81
CA MET A 879 28.12 0.31 -14.92
C MET A 879 27.07 1.31 -14.45
N LEU A 880 26.46 1.12 -13.27
CA LEU A 880 25.49 2.06 -12.68
C LEU A 880 26.13 3.32 -12.08
N ILE A 881 27.45 3.38 -11.93
CA ILE A 881 28.17 4.62 -11.57
C ILE A 881 28.04 5.66 -12.69
N PHE A 882 28.13 5.24 -13.96
CA PHE A 882 28.04 6.15 -15.11
C PHE A 882 26.73 6.97 -15.18
N PRO A 883 25.51 6.40 -15.12
CA PRO A 883 24.28 7.19 -15.11
C PRO A 883 24.16 8.08 -13.87
N CYS A 884 24.70 7.68 -12.71
CA CYS A 884 24.74 8.55 -11.53
C CYS A 884 25.65 9.77 -11.75
N ALA A 885 26.86 9.54 -12.28
CA ALA A 885 27.82 10.60 -12.61
C ALA A 885 27.31 11.52 -13.73
N PHE A 886 26.68 10.95 -14.78
CA PHE A 886 26.03 11.71 -15.85
C PHE A 886 24.87 12.55 -15.33
N ALA A 887 24.07 12.03 -14.39
CA ALA A 887 23.00 12.81 -13.78
C ALA A 887 23.55 13.97 -12.94
N ILE A 888 24.57 13.74 -12.11
CA ILE A 888 25.27 14.81 -11.36
C ILE A 888 25.84 15.86 -12.32
N TRP A 889 26.50 15.42 -13.40
CA TRP A 889 27.02 16.31 -14.44
C TRP A 889 25.88 17.14 -15.09
N ALA A 890 24.76 16.52 -15.45
CA ALA A 890 23.61 17.23 -16.01
C ALA A 890 23.00 18.24 -15.00
N VAL A 891 22.98 17.92 -13.69
CA VAL A 891 22.54 18.86 -12.63
C VAL A 891 23.52 20.04 -12.46
N ILE A 892 24.81 19.79 -12.63
CA ILE A 892 25.84 20.84 -12.50
C ILE A 892 25.88 21.73 -13.75
N PHE A 893 25.78 21.16 -14.96
CA PHE A 893 26.07 21.90 -16.20
C PHE A 893 24.85 22.19 -17.09
N LEU A 894 23.73 21.49 -16.95
CA LEU A 894 22.57 21.64 -17.86
C LEU A 894 21.29 22.14 -17.17
N VAL A 895 21.05 21.70 -15.94
CA VAL A 895 19.92 22.19 -15.11
C VAL A 895 20.19 23.64 -14.67
N VAL A 896 19.22 24.51 -14.93
CA VAL A 896 19.20 25.91 -14.49
C VAL A 896 18.10 26.06 -13.44
N GLU A 897 18.41 26.69 -12.31
CA GLU A 897 17.45 26.92 -11.23
C GLU A 897 17.66 28.31 -10.63
N GLU A 898 16.57 29.02 -10.37
CA GLU A 898 16.54 30.34 -9.72
C GLU A 898 16.60 30.21 -8.18
N ARG A 899 17.13 31.23 -7.48
CA ARG A 899 17.37 31.18 -6.03
C ARG A 899 16.12 31.49 -5.20
N GLY A 900 15.17 30.55 -5.15
CA GLY A 900 13.93 30.70 -4.40
C GLY A 900 14.16 30.85 -2.88
N VAL A 901 13.45 31.80 -2.27
CA VAL A 901 13.67 32.30 -0.91
C VAL A 901 13.62 31.23 0.18
N LYS A 902 14.63 31.24 1.07
CA LYS A 902 14.56 30.60 2.39
C LYS A 902 13.95 31.59 3.39
N PRO A 903 12.84 31.25 4.08
CA PRO A 903 12.03 32.25 4.78
C PRO A 903 12.17 32.21 6.31
N TYR A 904 11.43 33.09 6.99
CA TYR A 904 11.05 32.87 8.39
C TYR A 904 10.24 31.57 8.49
N PHE A 905 10.71 30.64 9.32
CA PHE A 905 10.20 29.27 9.34
C PHE A 905 8.73 29.16 9.75
N TRP A 906 8.11 30.18 10.36
CA TRP A 906 6.69 30.15 10.70
C TRP A 906 5.75 30.83 9.68
N SER A 907 6.20 31.87 8.97
CA SER A 907 5.31 32.86 8.31
C SER A 907 5.02 32.58 6.82
N TYR A 908 6.05 32.49 5.96
CA TYR A 908 5.94 31.90 4.60
C TYR A 908 5.32 30.50 4.66
N LEU A 909 5.38 29.87 5.84
CA LEU A 909 5.18 28.46 6.00
C LEU A 909 3.70 28.02 6.10
N GLN A 910 2.73 28.73 5.41
CA GLN A 910 -0.02 28.66 4.52
C GLN A 910 -0.73 27.57 3.57
N ASN A 911 -0.55 27.57 2.23
CA ASN A 911 -0.37 26.52 1.20
C ASN A 911 -0.22 25.02 1.61
N LEU A 912 -0.49 24.58 2.84
CA LEU A 912 -0.94 23.21 3.16
C LEU A 912 -2.22 23.13 4.02
N TRP A 913 -2.70 24.24 4.61
CA TRP A 913 -4.07 24.37 5.13
C TRP A 913 -5.11 24.76 4.06
N HIS A 914 -5.37 26.03 3.76
CA HIS A 914 -6.63 26.47 3.13
C HIS A 914 -7.05 25.74 1.82
N LEU A 915 -6.19 25.55 0.81
CA LEU A 915 -6.54 24.81 -0.43
C LEU A 915 -7.20 23.41 -0.22
N LEU A 916 -7.02 22.74 0.94
CA LEU A 916 -7.38 21.34 1.28
C LEU A 916 -8.77 20.81 0.89
N ARG A 917 -9.71 21.68 0.50
CA ARG A 917 -11.11 21.34 0.28
C ARG A 917 -11.73 21.99 -0.96
N LEU A 918 -10.94 22.58 -1.87
CA LEU A 918 -11.46 23.48 -2.93
C LEU A 918 -12.54 22.88 -3.86
N ARG A 919 -13.38 23.73 -4.51
CA ARG A 919 -14.66 23.39 -5.19
C ARG A 919 -14.57 22.29 -6.24
N VAL A 920 -13.36 21.95 -6.58
CA VAL A 920 -12.99 21.12 -7.70
C VAL A 920 -11.78 20.27 -7.34
N MET A 921 -10.99 20.67 -6.34
CA MET A 921 -10.26 19.70 -5.52
C MET A 921 -11.22 18.58 -5.08
N TRP A 922 -12.46 18.89 -4.70
CA TRP A 922 -13.48 17.87 -4.44
C TRP A 922 -13.91 17.04 -5.64
N GLN A 923 -13.35 17.28 -6.81
CA GLN A 923 -13.56 16.59 -8.08
C GLN A 923 -12.28 15.86 -8.52
N ILE A 924 -11.34 15.67 -7.57
CA ILE A 924 -10.07 14.94 -7.68
C ILE A 924 -9.80 14.27 -6.34
N CYS A 925 -9.26 13.05 -6.30
CA CYS A 925 -8.99 12.24 -5.09
C CYS A 925 -10.27 11.85 -4.32
N ALA A 926 -11.11 12.83 -4.05
CA ALA A 926 -12.56 12.78 -4.18
C ALA A 926 -13.04 11.95 -5.37
N PHE A 927 -12.69 12.35 -6.58
CA PHE A 927 -12.86 11.50 -7.76
C PHE A 927 -11.82 10.39 -7.79
N ARG A 928 -10.62 10.72 -7.38
CA ARG A 928 -9.45 9.87 -7.54
C ARG A 928 -9.18 8.96 -6.35
N PHE A 929 -10.28 8.43 -5.83
CA PHE A 929 -10.32 7.11 -5.27
C PHE A 929 -11.48 6.28 -5.87
N PHE A 930 -11.31 4.96 -5.92
CA PHE A 930 -12.22 3.94 -6.47
C PHE A 930 -12.16 3.38 -7.96
N SER A 931 -11.29 3.86 -8.91
CA SER A 931 -10.74 3.25 -10.19
C SER A 931 -9.17 3.06 -10.46
N ASN A 932 -8.33 2.62 -9.49
CA ASN A 932 -7.20 1.64 -9.47
C ASN A 932 -7.16 0.55 -8.25
N PHE A 933 -7.40 -0.84 -8.01
CA PHE A 933 -7.59 -2.34 -8.51
C PHE A 933 -8.19 -2.93 -9.84
N PHE A 934 -9.50 -3.24 -9.97
CA PHE A 934 -10.28 -3.54 -11.21
C PHE A 934 -9.41 -3.77 -12.48
N TYR A 935 -9.35 -2.86 -13.46
CA TYR A 935 -8.68 -3.09 -14.77
C TYR A 935 -7.27 -3.74 -14.73
N ASN A 936 -6.36 -3.18 -13.94
CA ASN A 936 -4.96 -3.60 -13.90
C ASN A 936 -4.72 -4.66 -12.82
N PHE A 937 -5.80 -5.22 -12.28
CA PHE A 937 -5.83 -6.47 -11.56
C PHE A 937 -5.63 -7.63 -12.53
N ASP A 938 -4.49 -7.61 -13.20
CA ASP A 938 -3.83 -8.86 -13.47
C ASP A 938 -3.27 -9.41 -12.14
N SER A 939 -3.17 -10.73 -12.01
CA SER A 939 -2.94 -11.38 -10.71
C SER A 939 -2.09 -12.66 -10.79
N THR A 940 -1.68 -13.19 -9.63
CA THR A 940 -0.40 -13.90 -9.42
C THR A 940 -0.05 -14.91 -10.51
N VAL A 941 -0.97 -15.76 -10.91
CA VAL A 941 -0.63 -16.82 -11.85
C VAL A 941 -0.50 -16.31 -13.29
N THR A 942 -0.85 -15.09 -13.66
CA THR A 942 -0.52 -14.56 -14.99
C THR A 942 0.99 -14.36 -15.20
N LEU A 943 1.82 -14.44 -14.14
CA LEU A 943 3.24 -14.78 -14.26
C LEU A 943 3.65 -16.00 -13.39
N ILE A 944 2.81 -17.04 -13.36
CA ILE A 944 3.27 -18.44 -13.15
C ILE A 944 2.65 -19.45 -14.15
N ILE A 945 1.44 -19.22 -14.68
CA ILE A 945 0.92 -19.72 -15.97
C ILE A 945 2.00 -19.60 -17.07
N PRO A 946 2.76 -18.50 -17.23
CA PRO A 946 3.82 -18.45 -18.23
C PRO A 946 4.93 -19.46 -17.96
N SER A 947 5.27 -19.75 -16.70
CA SER A 947 6.29 -20.75 -16.38
C SER A 947 5.79 -22.19 -16.38
N ILE A 948 4.49 -22.46 -16.13
CA ILE A 948 3.93 -23.83 -16.04
C ILE A 948 3.09 -24.23 -17.26
N TRP A 949 2.32 -23.31 -17.85
CA TRP A 949 1.43 -23.55 -19.00
C TRP A 949 1.90 -22.88 -20.31
N ALA A 950 2.98 -22.11 -20.31
CA ALA A 950 3.60 -21.60 -21.53
C ALA A 950 5.14 -21.61 -21.54
N THR A 951 5.78 -22.34 -20.60
CA THR A 951 7.24 -22.62 -20.55
C THR A 951 8.21 -21.44 -20.76
N VAL A 952 7.79 -20.18 -20.52
CA VAL A 952 8.49 -18.98 -21.02
C VAL A 952 9.92 -18.86 -20.46
N GLN A 953 10.91 -18.76 -21.35
CA GLN A 953 12.32 -18.70 -20.99
C GLN A 953 12.77 -17.30 -20.54
N PRO A 954 13.87 -17.17 -19.75
CA PRO A 954 14.37 -15.87 -19.28
C PRO A 954 14.80 -14.92 -20.41
N LEU A 955 15.38 -15.45 -21.49
CA LEU A 955 15.76 -14.67 -22.67
C LEU A 955 14.51 -14.14 -23.38
N THR A 956 13.51 -14.99 -23.64
CA THR A 956 12.22 -14.59 -24.20
C THR A 956 11.54 -13.54 -23.33
N LYS A 957 11.45 -13.76 -22.00
CA LYS A 957 10.90 -12.80 -21.04
C LYS A 957 11.63 -11.45 -21.10
N SER A 958 12.95 -11.43 -21.27
CA SER A 958 13.75 -10.20 -21.35
C SER A 958 13.54 -9.46 -22.69
N VAL A 959 13.51 -10.18 -23.82
CA VAL A 959 13.27 -9.59 -25.15
C VAL A 959 11.86 -9.00 -25.23
N PHE A 960 10.83 -9.74 -24.79
CA PHE A 960 9.46 -9.24 -24.79
C PHE A 960 9.23 -8.12 -23.75
N ALA A 961 9.99 -8.07 -22.65
CA ALA A 961 9.99 -6.93 -21.73
C ALA A 961 10.54 -5.64 -22.39
N VAL A 962 11.59 -5.75 -23.22
CA VAL A 962 12.10 -4.62 -24.03
C VAL A 962 11.07 -4.17 -25.06
N LEU A 963 10.43 -5.10 -25.79
CA LEU A 963 9.36 -4.79 -26.75
C LEU A 963 8.15 -4.10 -26.09
N ASN A 964 7.78 -4.53 -24.88
CA ASN A 964 6.73 -3.89 -24.08
C ASN A 964 7.12 -2.46 -23.67
N ALA A 965 8.30 -2.25 -23.09
CA ALA A 965 8.80 -0.91 -22.74
C ALA A 965 8.85 0.03 -23.96
N MET A 966 9.20 -0.50 -25.14
CA MET A 966 9.17 0.22 -26.42
C MET A 966 7.74 0.60 -26.83
N LEU A 967 6.79 -0.35 -26.86
CA LEU A 967 5.39 -0.07 -27.22
C LEU A 967 4.74 0.96 -26.28
N VAL A 968 5.14 0.95 -25.02
CA VAL A 968 4.65 1.89 -23.99
C VAL A 968 5.24 3.29 -24.19
N ALA A 969 6.55 3.40 -24.48
CA ALA A 969 7.17 4.66 -24.84
C ALA A 969 6.51 5.26 -26.10
N ILE A 970 6.26 4.42 -27.13
CA ILE A 970 5.55 4.81 -28.36
C ILE A 970 4.12 5.27 -28.05
N ALA A 971 3.37 4.53 -27.23
CA ALA A 971 2.01 4.89 -26.84
C ALA A 971 1.96 6.23 -26.09
N ILE A 972 2.88 6.46 -25.16
CA ILE A 972 3.01 7.72 -24.42
C ILE A 972 3.40 8.88 -25.36
N TYR A 973 4.33 8.65 -26.29
CA TYR A 973 4.73 9.62 -27.31
C TYR A 973 3.55 10.02 -28.23
N ILE A 974 2.82 9.04 -28.77
CA ILE A 974 1.64 9.26 -29.62
C ILE A 974 0.60 10.12 -28.89
N CYS A 975 0.36 9.83 -27.61
CA CYS A 975 -0.63 10.55 -26.82
C CYS A 975 -0.14 11.95 -26.43
N GLY A 976 1.16 12.14 -26.22
CA GLY A 976 1.78 13.45 -26.08
C GLY A 976 1.80 14.31 -27.34
N ARG A 977 1.64 13.69 -28.52
CA ARG A 977 1.58 14.38 -29.82
C ARG A 977 0.14 14.64 -30.30
N TYR A 978 -0.77 13.70 -30.08
CA TYR A 978 -2.13 13.70 -30.66
C TYR A 978 -3.26 13.54 -29.62
N GLY A 979 -2.95 13.04 -28.42
CA GLY A 979 -3.94 12.72 -27.37
C GLY A 979 -4.21 13.84 -26.34
N LEU A 980 -3.48 14.96 -26.42
CA LEU A 980 -3.54 16.09 -25.48
C LEU A 980 -4.94 16.72 -25.27
N ASN A 981 -5.85 16.53 -26.23
CA ASN A 981 -7.21 17.11 -26.24
C ASN A 981 -8.31 16.03 -26.28
N TRP A 982 -7.97 14.75 -26.05
CA TRP A 982 -8.96 13.67 -26.06
C TRP A 982 -9.89 13.74 -24.86
N ASN A 983 -11.16 13.39 -25.08
CA ASN A 983 -12.19 13.58 -24.08
C ASN A 983 -12.00 12.63 -22.89
N TRP A 984 -12.11 13.25 -21.72
CA TRP A 984 -12.28 12.78 -20.35
C TRP A 984 -13.61 12.01 -20.14
N ARG A 985 -14.04 11.26 -21.17
CA ARG A 985 -15.32 10.55 -21.32
C ARG A 985 -15.30 9.41 -22.33
N ILE A 986 -14.20 9.24 -23.09
CA ILE A 986 -14.11 8.37 -24.29
C ILE A 986 -12.93 7.39 -24.18
N THR A 987 -11.70 7.80 -24.54
CA THR A 987 -10.46 7.00 -24.54
C THR A 987 -9.88 6.79 -23.13
N ILE A 988 -10.81 6.44 -22.23
CA ILE A 988 -10.87 6.68 -20.79
C ILE A 988 -11.54 5.46 -20.15
N ALA A 989 -12.61 5.00 -20.80
CA ALA A 989 -13.27 3.72 -20.61
C ALA A 989 -12.99 2.75 -21.77
N LEU A 990 -12.78 3.25 -23.01
CA LEU A 990 -12.51 2.39 -24.17
C LEU A 990 -11.23 1.55 -24.04
N THR A 991 -10.12 2.18 -23.64
CA THR A 991 -8.85 1.51 -23.36
C THR A 991 -8.97 0.53 -22.18
N THR A 992 -9.91 0.80 -21.27
CA THR A 992 -10.25 -0.06 -20.14
C THR A 992 -10.99 -1.33 -20.59
N ILE A 993 -11.98 -1.19 -21.47
CA ILE A 993 -12.69 -2.32 -22.10
C ILE A 993 -11.73 -3.12 -23.00
N GLY A 994 -10.81 -2.44 -23.70
CA GLY A 994 -9.85 -3.05 -24.63
C GLY A 994 -9.02 -4.17 -23.99
N VAL A 995 -8.28 -3.88 -22.91
CA VAL A 995 -7.47 -4.94 -22.24
C VAL A 995 -8.36 -5.99 -21.61
N MET A 996 -9.51 -5.64 -21.04
CA MET A 996 -10.41 -6.66 -20.50
C MET A 996 -10.82 -7.72 -21.53
N ILE A 997 -11.02 -7.32 -22.79
CA ILE A 997 -11.34 -8.24 -23.88
C ILE A 997 -10.11 -9.05 -24.29
N ILE A 998 -8.94 -8.41 -24.44
CA ILE A 998 -7.68 -9.06 -24.85
C ILE A 998 -7.22 -10.07 -23.78
N ASP A 999 -6.92 -9.57 -22.58
CA ASP A 999 -6.52 -10.30 -21.37
C ASP A 999 -7.47 -11.49 -21.10
N GLY A 1000 -8.78 -11.22 -21.05
CA GLY A 1000 -9.79 -12.24 -20.76
C GLY A 1000 -9.92 -13.33 -21.82
N THR A 1001 -9.69 -13.00 -23.10
CA THR A 1001 -9.71 -14.00 -24.18
C THR A 1001 -8.49 -14.91 -24.11
N ILE A 1002 -7.29 -14.34 -23.93
CA ILE A 1002 -6.03 -15.10 -23.88
C ILE A 1002 -6.01 -16.05 -22.67
N LEU A 1003 -6.44 -15.55 -21.50
CA LEU A 1003 -6.42 -16.31 -20.26
C LEU A 1003 -7.49 -17.39 -20.23
N ALA A 1004 -8.67 -17.17 -20.83
CA ALA A 1004 -9.67 -18.22 -21.03
C ALA A 1004 -9.14 -19.37 -21.93
N LEU A 1005 -8.51 -19.03 -23.07
CA LEU A 1005 -7.92 -20.00 -24.00
C LEU A 1005 -6.79 -20.83 -23.36
N THR A 1006 -5.96 -20.18 -22.53
CA THR A 1006 -4.85 -20.84 -21.84
C THR A 1006 -5.33 -21.72 -20.67
N THR A 1007 -6.35 -21.26 -19.93
CA THR A 1007 -6.94 -21.99 -18.80
C THR A 1007 -7.61 -23.28 -19.25
N TRP A 1008 -8.46 -23.22 -20.27
CA TRP A 1008 -9.18 -24.38 -20.79
C TRP A 1008 -8.35 -25.31 -21.68
N ASN A 1009 -7.02 -25.09 -21.75
CA ASN A 1009 -6.08 -25.86 -22.55
C ASN A 1009 -6.42 -25.89 -24.05
N ILE A 1010 -6.89 -24.75 -24.57
CA ILE A 1010 -7.22 -24.57 -25.99
C ILE A 1010 -5.95 -24.13 -26.74
N ILE A 1011 -5.15 -23.22 -26.15
CA ILE A 1011 -3.80 -22.87 -26.64
C ILE A 1011 -2.86 -22.66 -25.44
N ARG A 1012 -1.71 -23.34 -25.42
CA ARG A 1012 -0.68 -23.27 -24.36
C ARG A 1012 0.73 -23.28 -24.99
N ASN A 1013 1.21 -22.13 -25.44
CA ASN A 1013 2.48 -21.98 -26.15
C ASN A 1013 3.21 -20.68 -25.74
N GLU A 1014 4.54 -20.75 -25.55
CA GLU A 1014 5.42 -19.63 -25.12
C GLU A 1014 5.21 -18.36 -25.94
N PHE A 1015 5.32 -18.48 -27.27
CA PHE A 1015 5.24 -17.34 -28.17
C PHE A 1015 3.81 -16.84 -28.30
N PHE A 1016 2.81 -17.72 -28.36
CA PHE A 1016 1.40 -17.31 -28.37
C PHE A 1016 1.05 -16.51 -27.10
N PHE A 1017 1.38 -17.03 -25.93
CA PHE A 1017 1.09 -16.36 -24.66
C PHE A 1017 1.80 -15.00 -24.56
N THR A 1018 3.10 -14.95 -24.86
CA THR A 1018 3.91 -13.74 -24.66
C THR A 1018 3.67 -12.68 -25.75
N SER A 1019 3.35 -13.08 -26.99
CA SER A 1019 3.07 -12.12 -28.09
C SER A 1019 1.64 -11.59 -28.09
N THR A 1020 0.65 -12.41 -27.74
CA THR A 1020 -0.77 -11.98 -27.76
C THR A 1020 -1.09 -10.99 -26.62
N LEU A 1021 -0.20 -10.89 -25.61
CA LEU A 1021 -0.23 -9.89 -24.54
C LEU A 1021 0.43 -8.54 -24.91
N LEU A 1022 1.27 -8.48 -25.96
CA LEU A 1022 1.86 -7.20 -26.41
C LEU A 1022 0.80 -6.12 -26.75
N PRO A 1023 -0.36 -6.43 -27.38
CA PRO A 1023 -1.46 -5.51 -27.56
C PRO A 1023 -1.90 -4.74 -26.31
N ASP A 1024 -1.86 -5.35 -25.10
CA ASP A 1024 -2.29 -4.67 -23.86
C ASP A 1024 -1.35 -3.53 -23.44
N SER A 1025 -0.09 -3.58 -23.89
CA SER A 1025 0.90 -2.51 -23.67
C SER A 1025 0.43 -1.18 -24.26
N LEU A 1026 -0.34 -1.22 -25.35
CA LEU A 1026 -0.79 -0.02 -26.05
C LEU A 1026 -1.97 0.67 -25.33
N PRO A 1027 -3.13 0.05 -25.03
CA PRO A 1027 -4.13 0.65 -24.15
C PRO A 1027 -3.55 1.04 -22.79
N SER A 1028 -2.56 0.31 -22.29
CA SER A 1028 -1.93 0.63 -21.01
C SER A 1028 -1.05 1.88 -21.07
N GLY A 1029 -0.21 2.04 -22.10
CA GLY A 1029 0.58 3.27 -22.31
C GLY A 1029 -0.25 4.45 -22.83
N ILE A 1030 -1.23 4.21 -23.71
CA ILE A 1030 -2.20 5.22 -24.14
C ILE A 1030 -2.91 5.72 -22.89
N ARG A 1031 -3.54 4.81 -22.14
CA ARG A 1031 -4.16 5.13 -20.85
C ARG A 1031 -3.16 5.09 -19.69
N PHE A 1032 -1.91 5.53 -19.92
CA PHE A 1032 -0.98 6.12 -18.95
C PHE A 1032 -1.06 7.65 -19.07
N ILE A 1033 -1.05 8.19 -20.31
CA ILE A 1033 -0.85 9.62 -20.57
C ILE A 1033 -2.02 10.32 -21.32
N VAL A 1034 -3.00 9.56 -21.85
CA VAL A 1034 -4.36 10.07 -22.21
C VAL A 1034 -5.15 10.51 -20.96
N SER A 1035 -4.50 10.48 -19.81
CA SER A 1035 -4.63 11.54 -18.82
C SER A 1035 -3.34 11.64 -18.03
N GLY A 1036 -2.36 12.32 -18.62
CA GLY A 1036 -1.14 12.79 -17.98
C GLY A 1036 -1.28 14.21 -17.43
N TYR A 1037 -2.02 15.05 -18.13
CA TYR A 1037 -1.68 16.48 -18.22
C TYR A 1037 -2.29 17.33 -17.12
N CYS A 1038 -3.44 16.93 -16.55
CA CYS A 1038 -3.85 17.39 -15.22
C CYS A 1038 -3.11 16.65 -14.11
N ALA A 1039 -1.82 16.35 -14.31
CA ALA A 1039 -0.82 16.43 -13.27
C ALA A 1039 -0.38 17.87 -13.01
N VAL A 1040 -0.29 18.66 -14.07
CA VAL A 1040 0.39 19.96 -14.14
C VAL A 1040 -0.53 21.16 -14.04
N GLU A 1041 -1.82 21.05 -14.38
CA GLU A 1041 -2.83 22.13 -14.54
C GLU A 1041 -3.18 23.01 -13.30
N ILE A 1042 -2.22 23.29 -12.44
CA ILE A 1042 -2.36 23.40 -10.99
C ILE A 1042 -1.53 24.64 -10.54
N ALA A 1043 -1.21 24.78 -9.27
CA ALA A 1043 -0.33 25.81 -8.70
C ALA A 1043 -0.86 27.24 -8.57
N ASP A 1044 -0.34 27.89 -7.54
CA ASP A 1044 -0.06 29.32 -7.44
C ASP A 1044 1.46 29.54 -7.32
N ILE A 1045 2.19 28.57 -7.89
CA ILE A 1045 3.64 28.49 -7.98
C ILE A 1045 4.32 28.36 -6.60
N GLY A 1046 5.62 28.18 -6.64
CA GLY A 1046 6.53 28.66 -5.61
C GLY A 1046 6.80 27.63 -4.55
N ASN A 1047 6.44 26.37 -4.79
CA ASN A 1047 6.98 25.31 -3.95
C ASN A 1047 7.01 23.88 -4.57
N GLU A 1048 6.13 23.53 -5.53
CA GLU A 1048 6.12 22.44 -6.55
C GLU A 1048 6.40 20.98 -6.14
N GLY A 1049 7.02 20.71 -4.99
CA GLY A 1049 6.89 19.44 -4.30
C GLY A 1049 5.43 19.12 -3.94
N VAL A 1050 4.59 20.16 -3.79
CA VAL A 1050 3.12 20.11 -3.86
C VAL A 1050 2.41 20.76 -5.05
N VAL A 1051 3.08 20.75 -6.21
CA VAL A 1051 2.44 20.77 -7.55
C VAL A 1051 2.79 19.53 -8.39
N PHE A 1052 3.78 18.73 -7.95
CA PHE A 1052 3.84 17.28 -7.99
C PHE A 1052 3.54 16.72 -6.56
N GLY A 1053 2.59 17.34 -5.79
CA GLY A 1053 2.00 16.90 -4.46
C GLY A 1053 0.48 16.68 -4.02
N LEU A 1054 -0.46 15.66 -4.10
CA LEU A 1054 -0.93 14.28 -4.56
C LEU A 1054 -1.55 13.85 -6.05
N VAL A 1055 -0.87 13.41 -7.19
CA VAL A 1055 -1.37 12.85 -8.53
C VAL A 1055 -1.06 11.37 -8.97
N THR A 1056 0.14 10.71 -8.91
CA THR A 1056 0.22 9.19 -8.92
C THR A 1056 -0.18 8.47 -7.61
N THR A 1057 0.61 7.82 -6.73
CA THR A 1057 0.29 7.16 -5.38
C THR A 1057 -1.15 6.87 -4.90
N ILE A 1058 -2.15 7.72 -5.09
CA ILE A 1058 -3.54 7.28 -5.12
C ILE A 1058 -4.23 7.82 -6.36
N VAL A 1059 -3.85 7.45 -7.59
CA VAL A 1059 -3.12 6.29 -8.16
C VAL A 1059 -2.37 5.30 -7.27
N ASN A 1060 -1.06 5.35 -7.32
CA ASN A 1060 -0.19 4.22 -7.55
C ASN A 1060 0.40 3.48 -6.32
N LEU A 1061 0.01 3.69 -5.07
CA LEU A 1061 0.09 2.63 -4.04
C LEU A 1061 -1.30 2.24 -3.58
N ALA A 1062 -2.31 2.48 -4.41
CA ALA A 1062 -3.00 1.37 -5.04
C ALA A 1062 -2.50 -0.01 -4.56
N THR A 1063 -1.42 -0.51 -5.14
CA THR A 1063 -0.96 -1.89 -4.95
C THR A 1063 -0.92 -2.38 -3.48
N PRO A 1064 -0.63 -1.57 -2.47
CA PRO A 1064 -1.16 -1.70 -1.10
C PRO A 1064 -2.70 -1.79 -0.88
N PHE A 1065 -3.35 -2.69 -1.60
CA PHE A 1065 -4.43 -3.56 -1.11
C PHE A 1065 -4.46 -4.90 -1.91
N SER A 1066 -3.35 -5.31 -2.54
CA SER A 1066 -3.26 -6.42 -3.53
C SER A 1066 -2.45 -7.67 -3.09
N THR A 1067 -1.45 -8.17 -3.86
CA THR A 1067 -0.94 -9.57 -4.02
C THR A 1067 -0.74 -10.42 -2.77
N VAL A 1068 -0.80 -9.79 -1.62
CA VAL A 1068 -0.96 -10.44 -0.34
C VAL A 1068 -1.80 -9.51 0.56
N CYS A 1069 -3.13 -9.66 0.43
CA CYS A 1069 -4.32 -8.92 0.95
C CYS A 1069 -5.57 -9.57 0.35
N TYR A 1070 -5.48 -9.85 -0.94
CA TYR A 1070 -6.03 -11.08 -1.51
C TYR A 1070 -5.33 -12.25 -0.68
N LYS A 1071 -6.10 -13.19 -0.12
CA LYS A 1071 -5.82 -13.96 1.12
C LYS A 1071 -5.47 -13.21 2.43
N PHE A 1072 -6.20 -12.12 2.71
CA PHE A 1072 -6.42 -11.56 4.06
C PHE A 1072 -7.90 -11.60 4.48
N ALA A 1073 -8.84 -11.35 3.55
CA ALA A 1073 -10.26 -11.66 3.80
C ALA A 1073 -10.49 -13.18 3.76
N ASP A 1074 -9.83 -13.90 2.85
CA ASP A 1074 -9.91 -15.35 2.67
C ASP A 1074 -8.64 -16.11 2.99
N SER A 1075 -8.79 -17.42 2.93
CA SER A 1075 -7.91 -18.33 2.22
C SER A 1075 -8.78 -19.58 1.91
N TYR A 1076 -9.47 -19.78 0.76
CA TYR A 1076 -10.51 -20.87 0.54
C TYR A 1076 -10.80 -21.84 -0.74
N PHE A 1077 -10.01 -22.06 -1.85
CA PHE A 1077 -9.97 -23.12 -2.96
C PHE A 1077 -8.58 -23.20 -3.66
N GLU A 1078 -8.27 -24.10 -4.61
CA GLU A 1078 -6.91 -24.24 -5.19
C GLU A 1078 -6.38 -23.03 -6.02
N LEU A 1079 -6.10 -21.91 -5.36
CA LEU A 1079 -4.72 -21.81 -4.90
C LEU A 1079 -4.59 -22.33 -3.45
N THR A 1080 -3.89 -23.45 -3.25
CA THR A 1080 -2.48 -23.52 -3.59
C THR A 1080 -2.09 -24.27 -4.94
N SER A 1081 -1.45 -25.44 -5.11
CA SER A 1081 -1.19 -26.10 -6.44
C SER A 1081 -0.74 -27.55 -6.62
N ALA A 1082 0.25 -28.10 -5.89
CA ALA A 1082 1.22 -29.01 -6.54
C ALA A 1082 0.75 -30.45 -6.78
N ASP A 1083 -0.55 -30.68 -6.84
CA ASP A 1083 -1.11 -31.83 -7.51
C ASP A 1083 -1.02 -31.72 -9.06
N LEU A 1084 -0.41 -30.66 -9.62
CA LEU A 1084 -0.68 -30.16 -10.99
C LEU A 1084 0.59 -30.38 -12.11
N VAL A 1085 0.35 -31.77 -11.98
CA VAL A 1085 0.50 -33.01 -12.83
C VAL A 1085 -0.83 -33.68 -13.17
N ARG A 1086 -1.91 -33.32 -12.45
CA ARG A 1086 -3.29 -33.72 -12.76
C ARG A 1086 -4.10 -32.65 -13.49
N ASP A 1087 -3.65 -31.37 -13.51
CA ASP A 1087 -4.23 -30.23 -14.26
C ASP A 1087 -5.78 -30.27 -14.29
N THR A 1088 -6.37 -30.41 -13.10
CA THR A 1088 -7.73 -30.95 -12.95
C THR A 1088 -8.82 -30.00 -13.43
N ASN A 1089 -9.98 -30.56 -13.76
CA ASN A 1089 -11.14 -29.75 -14.16
C ASN A 1089 -11.56 -28.77 -13.04
N ASP A 1090 -11.45 -29.20 -11.77
CA ASP A 1090 -11.79 -28.39 -10.60
C ASP A 1090 -10.85 -27.18 -10.42
N VAL A 1091 -9.55 -27.32 -10.70
CA VAL A 1091 -8.64 -26.16 -10.69
C VAL A 1091 -8.82 -25.28 -11.93
N ARG A 1092 -9.14 -25.83 -13.11
CA ARG A 1092 -9.49 -25.01 -14.28
C ARG A 1092 -10.76 -24.19 -14.06
N TRP A 1093 -11.74 -24.75 -13.36
CA TRP A 1093 -12.89 -23.99 -12.85
C TRP A 1093 -12.48 -22.97 -11.79
N SER A 1094 -11.59 -23.31 -10.86
CA SER A 1094 -11.04 -22.36 -9.87
C SER A 1094 -10.38 -21.14 -10.56
N VAL A 1095 -9.51 -21.38 -11.55
CA VAL A 1095 -8.92 -20.33 -12.39
C VAL A 1095 -9.98 -19.57 -13.20
N THR A 1096 -11.00 -20.23 -13.72
CA THR A 1096 -12.06 -19.56 -14.49
C THR A 1096 -12.90 -18.62 -13.61
N TYR A 1097 -13.31 -19.08 -12.42
CA TYR A 1097 -14.01 -18.25 -11.45
C TYR A 1097 -13.18 -17.04 -11.03
N SER A 1098 -11.86 -17.18 -10.99
CA SER A 1098 -10.98 -16.07 -10.62
C SER A 1098 -11.04 -14.91 -11.61
N TYR A 1099 -10.98 -15.19 -12.92
CA TYR A 1099 -10.91 -14.16 -13.94
C TYR A 1099 -12.30 -13.55 -14.16
N ILE A 1100 -13.37 -14.34 -14.07
CA ILE A 1100 -14.76 -13.81 -13.98
C ILE A 1100 -14.88 -12.81 -12.83
N PHE A 1101 -14.40 -13.18 -11.66
CA PHE A 1101 -14.44 -12.40 -10.43
C PHE A 1101 -13.58 -11.12 -10.52
N ALA A 1102 -12.36 -11.22 -11.08
CA ALA A 1102 -11.52 -10.09 -11.45
C ALA A 1102 -12.24 -9.13 -12.40
N TYR A 1103 -12.75 -9.67 -13.53
CA TYR A 1103 -13.37 -8.92 -14.64
C TYR A 1103 -14.68 -8.26 -14.27
N SER A 1104 -15.54 -8.95 -13.52
CA SER A 1104 -16.82 -8.42 -13.02
C SER A 1104 -16.65 -7.06 -12.37
N PHE A 1105 -15.53 -6.88 -11.69
CA PHE A 1105 -15.21 -5.63 -11.06
C PHE A 1105 -14.14 -4.83 -11.81
N LYS A 1106 -13.28 -5.42 -12.67
CA LYS A 1106 -12.56 -4.70 -13.77
C LYS A 1106 -13.49 -3.66 -14.45
N LEU A 1107 -14.78 -3.95 -14.60
CA LEU A 1107 -15.85 -3.07 -15.10
C LEU A 1107 -16.37 -1.98 -14.14
N VAL A 1108 -16.37 -2.25 -12.84
CA VAL A 1108 -16.80 -1.27 -11.82
C VAL A 1108 -15.84 -0.06 -11.79
N SER A 1109 -14.69 -0.15 -12.47
CA SER A 1109 -13.81 0.96 -12.90
C SER A 1109 -14.50 2.11 -13.64
N PHE A 1110 -15.75 1.94 -14.06
CA PHE A 1110 -16.58 2.95 -14.69
C PHE A 1110 -17.65 3.57 -13.79
N ALA A 1111 -17.80 3.13 -12.54
CA ALA A 1111 -19.01 3.43 -11.75
C ALA A 1111 -19.20 4.93 -11.39
N PHE A 1112 -18.27 5.81 -11.76
CA PHE A 1112 -18.56 7.16 -12.21
C PHE A 1112 -17.73 7.40 -13.50
N LEU A 1113 -18.33 8.07 -14.50
CA LEU A 1113 -17.98 7.91 -15.94
C LEU A 1113 -17.98 9.17 -16.86
N PRO A 1114 -18.82 10.20 -16.68
CA PRO A 1114 -19.37 10.91 -17.83
C PRO A 1114 -18.99 12.40 -17.95
N LEU A 1115 -18.45 12.99 -16.88
CA LEU A 1115 -18.64 14.41 -16.66
C LEU A 1115 -17.58 15.22 -17.44
N LEU A 1116 -17.98 15.85 -18.55
CA LEU A 1116 -17.17 16.84 -19.27
C LEU A 1116 -18.03 17.87 -20.06
N PRO A 1117 -17.73 19.19 -19.95
CA PRO A 1117 -18.06 20.27 -20.91
C PRO A 1117 -17.50 20.02 -22.35
N PRO A 1118 -16.96 20.98 -23.13
CA PRO A 1118 -16.44 20.64 -24.47
C PRO A 1118 -14.99 20.13 -24.47
N GLN A 1119 -14.11 20.61 -23.58
CA GLN A 1119 -12.66 20.37 -23.65
C GLN A 1119 -11.95 20.61 -22.29
N LYS A 1120 -10.67 20.24 -22.21
CA LYS A 1120 -9.61 20.43 -21.18
C LYS A 1120 -9.71 21.63 -20.24
N ALA A 1121 -10.30 22.73 -20.69
CA ALA A 1121 -10.64 23.90 -19.89
C ALA A 1121 -11.67 23.65 -18.76
N ALA A 1122 -12.22 22.43 -18.66
CA ALA A 1122 -12.84 21.97 -17.42
C ALA A 1122 -11.92 22.22 -16.21
N VAL A 1123 -10.59 22.24 -16.39
CA VAL A 1123 -9.71 22.92 -15.43
C VAL A 1123 -9.87 24.45 -15.49
N GLN A 1124 -9.34 25.10 -16.54
CA GLN A 1124 -8.91 26.50 -16.47
C GLN A 1124 -9.98 27.60 -16.54
N LYS A 1125 -11.25 27.31 -16.23
CA LYS A 1125 -12.12 28.32 -15.56
C LYS A 1125 -12.98 27.77 -14.41
N LEU A 1126 -12.82 26.50 -14.03
CA LEU A 1126 -13.50 25.88 -12.89
C LEU A 1126 -12.56 25.55 -11.71
N LYS A 1127 -11.23 25.55 -11.90
CA LYS A 1127 -10.15 25.87 -10.91
C LYS A 1127 -10.35 27.27 -10.26
N ARG A 1128 -11.54 27.86 -10.31
CA ARG A 1128 -11.72 29.30 -10.07
C ARG A 1128 -13.00 29.68 -9.34
N THR A 1129 -14.15 29.55 -9.99
CA THR A 1129 -15.35 30.34 -9.61
C THR A 1129 -16.05 29.87 -8.33
N GLY A 1130 -15.70 28.69 -7.81
CA GLY A 1130 -16.36 28.06 -6.68
C GLY A 1130 -15.79 28.45 -5.33
N ARG A 1131 -16.05 27.59 -4.32
CA ARG A 1131 -15.49 27.68 -2.97
C ARG A 1131 -15.17 26.28 -2.41
N SER A 1132 -14.19 26.25 -1.51
CA SER A 1132 -13.86 25.14 -0.60
C SER A 1132 -14.99 24.83 0.40
N SER A 1133 -14.72 24.10 1.50
CA SER A 1133 -15.54 24.12 2.73
C SER A 1133 -14.76 23.49 3.89
N SER A 1134 -15.28 23.51 5.12
CA SER A 1134 -14.73 22.71 6.23
C SER A 1134 -15.81 21.98 7.02
N ARG A 1135 -16.62 21.19 6.30
CA ARG A 1135 -17.05 19.88 6.79
C ARG A 1135 -16.51 18.78 5.87
N ALA A 1136 -15.34 19.02 5.27
CA ALA A 1136 -15.01 18.57 3.93
C ALA A 1136 -13.63 17.95 3.74
N ALA A 1137 -12.80 17.84 4.77
CA ALA A 1137 -11.56 17.06 4.72
C ALA A 1137 -11.59 15.81 5.65
N THR A 1138 -12.64 14.97 5.60
CA THR A 1138 -12.63 13.59 6.18
C THR A 1138 -13.20 12.40 5.33
N ALA A 1139 -13.15 12.46 3.99
CA ALA A 1139 -12.90 11.39 2.98
C ALA A 1139 -11.91 11.92 1.80
N VAL A 1140 -10.60 11.60 1.35
CA VAL A 1140 -9.09 12.08 1.29
C VAL A 1140 -7.93 11.94 2.45
N VAL A 1141 -7.93 10.93 3.37
CA VAL A 1141 -7.37 10.56 4.74
C VAL A 1141 -7.80 9.17 5.40
N VAL A 1142 -8.39 8.12 4.75
CA VAL A 1142 -8.26 6.61 4.98
C VAL A 1142 -7.81 5.68 3.77
N VAL A 1143 -7.35 6.16 2.58
CA VAL A 1143 -6.63 5.34 1.55
C VAL A 1143 -5.31 5.79 0.80
N PHE A 1144 -4.37 6.66 1.29
CA PHE A 1144 -3.00 6.96 0.69
C PHE A 1144 -1.72 6.92 1.60
N PHE A 1145 -1.78 7.24 2.89
CA PHE A 1145 -0.69 7.56 3.82
C PHE A 1145 -0.69 6.77 5.17
N GLY A 1146 -1.47 5.69 5.30
CA GLY A 1146 -1.79 5.03 6.57
C GLY A 1146 -1.34 3.62 7.03
N ALA A 1147 -0.37 2.84 6.56
CA ALA A 1147 -0.07 2.55 5.17
C ALA A 1147 0.34 3.76 4.35
N LEU A 1148 1.26 4.51 4.95
CA LEU A 1148 2.62 4.85 4.56
C LEU A 1148 3.46 4.56 5.82
N THR A 1149 4.76 4.29 5.69
CA THR A 1149 5.64 3.87 6.79
C THR A 1149 5.24 2.52 7.43
N PHE A 1150 4.02 2.02 7.21
CA PHE A 1150 3.60 0.62 7.40
C PHE A 1150 4.37 -0.38 6.52
N SER A 1151 5.51 -0.01 5.93
CA SER A 1151 6.52 -0.97 5.45
C SER A 1151 7.73 -1.11 6.38
N VAL A 1152 7.95 -0.22 7.36
CA VAL A 1152 8.49 -0.62 8.69
C VAL A 1152 7.43 -1.37 9.51
N VAL A 1153 6.72 -2.25 8.79
CA VAL A 1153 5.72 -3.26 9.15
C VAL A 1153 5.87 -4.34 8.09
N THR A 1154 5.50 -4.13 6.82
CA THR A 1154 5.41 -5.21 5.82
C THR A 1154 6.70 -6.02 5.62
N ASN A 1155 7.85 -5.42 5.92
CA ASN A 1155 9.13 -5.76 5.32
C ASN A 1155 10.23 -6.04 6.38
N ILE A 1156 9.96 -6.86 7.40
CA ILE A 1156 10.97 -7.22 8.42
C ILE A 1156 11.41 -8.68 8.27
N MET A 1157 10.68 -9.63 8.87
CA MET A 1157 10.74 -11.09 8.64
C MET A 1157 11.54 -11.97 9.63
N ALA A 1158 12.80 -12.32 9.32
CA ALA A 1158 13.25 -13.72 9.43
C ALA A 1158 14.79 -14.01 9.43
N LEU A 1159 15.56 -13.51 10.39
CA LEU A 1159 16.82 -14.18 10.80
C LEU A 1159 16.51 -15.43 11.66
N PHE A 1160 15.28 -15.49 12.16
CA PHE A 1160 14.78 -16.26 13.29
C PHE A 1160 13.35 -16.74 12.93
N PRO A 1161 12.77 -17.76 13.60
CA PRO A 1161 12.13 -18.86 12.85
C PRO A 1161 10.90 -18.61 11.71
N GLN A 1162 10.35 -17.53 12.45
CA GLN A 1162 9.79 -17.40 13.82
C GLN A 1162 8.27 -17.64 13.87
N THR A 1163 7.44 -16.85 13.17
CA THR A 1163 5.96 -17.01 13.19
C THR A 1163 5.29 -17.12 11.80
N SER A 1164 4.24 -17.94 11.63
CA SER A 1164 3.53 -18.06 10.34
C SER A 1164 2.08 -18.60 10.39
N CYS A 1165 1.75 -19.59 11.22
CA CYS A 1165 0.39 -20.16 11.30
C CYS A 1165 -0.69 -19.08 11.55
N TYR A 1166 -1.58 -18.84 10.58
CA TYR A 1166 -2.57 -17.75 10.64
C TYR A 1166 -3.90 -18.02 9.90
N ARG A 1167 -5.01 -17.48 10.45
CA ARG A 1167 -6.32 -17.31 9.83
C ARG A 1167 -6.96 -15.95 10.16
N ILE A 1168 -6.34 -14.91 9.61
CA ILE A 1168 -7.00 -13.72 9.07
C ILE A 1168 -6.30 -13.53 7.73
N ALA A 1169 -5.08 -12.98 7.80
CA ALA A 1169 -3.94 -13.37 6.98
C ALA A 1169 -3.72 -14.91 6.98
N GLY A 1170 -2.82 -15.39 6.13
CA GLY A 1170 -2.36 -16.78 6.17
C GLY A 1170 -2.16 -17.38 4.79
N GLY A 1171 -3.23 -17.84 4.14
CA GLY A 1171 -3.19 -18.74 3.00
C GLY A 1171 -3.35 -20.20 3.42
N SER A 1172 -2.50 -21.05 2.86
CA SER A 1172 -2.56 -22.52 2.83
C SER A 1172 -2.62 -23.32 4.14
N GLY A 1173 -2.34 -22.62 5.29
CA GLY A 1173 -1.23 -22.89 7.90
C GLY A 1173 -1.41 -24.00 9.01
N THR A 1174 -0.81 -25.18 8.84
CA THR A 1174 -0.74 -26.34 9.75
C THR A 1174 0.56 -26.29 10.54
N PRO A 1175 0.84 -27.24 11.44
CA PRO A 1175 2.20 -27.68 11.69
C PRO A 1175 2.86 -28.17 10.39
N THR A 1176 3.41 -27.22 9.64
CA THR A 1176 4.34 -27.43 8.54
C THR A 1176 5.54 -26.45 8.61
N ILE A 1177 6.74 -26.99 8.35
CA ILE A 1177 8.00 -26.84 9.11
C ILE A 1177 9.11 -27.67 8.38
N LYS A 1178 10.39 -27.40 8.74
CA LYS A 1178 13.15 -27.62 7.95
C LYS A 1178 14.44 -27.79 8.91
N ASP A 1179 14.80 -29.04 9.20
CA ASP A 1179 15.82 -29.48 10.16
C ASP A 1179 15.64 -28.99 11.62
N ASN A 1180 15.27 -29.94 12.50
CA ASN A 1180 15.25 -29.85 13.96
C ASN A 1180 14.38 -28.76 14.63
N ILE A 1181 14.15 -27.58 14.03
CA ILE A 1181 13.47 -26.45 14.67
C ILE A 1181 12.33 -25.87 13.82
N THR A 1182 11.14 -26.15 14.32
CA THR A 1182 9.77 -25.68 14.07
C THR A 1182 9.62 -24.14 14.21
N ILE A 1183 8.40 -23.60 14.17
CA ILE A 1183 7.50 -23.45 15.35
C ILE A 1183 6.06 -23.60 14.78
N CYS A 1184 4.99 -23.58 15.59
CA CYS A 1184 3.66 -24.16 15.27
C CYS A 1184 3.74 -25.69 15.37
N GLY A 1185 4.23 -26.16 16.52
CA GLY A 1185 4.30 -27.56 16.95
C GLY A 1185 4.40 -27.59 18.46
#